data_AF-A0AAV8P8Q5-F1
#
_entry.id   AF-A0AAV8P8Q5-F1
#
_cell.length_a   1.000
_cell.length_b   1.000
_cell.length_c   1.000
_cell.angle_alpha   90.00
_cell.angle_beta   90.00
_cell.angle_gamma   90.00
#
_symmetry.space_group_name_H-M   'P 1'
#
loop_
_entity.id
_entity.type
_entity.pdbx_description
1 polymer ?
#
loop_
_entity_poly.entity_id
_entity_poly.type
_entity_poly.pdbx_seq_one_letter_code
_entity_poly.pdbx_strand_id
1 'polypeptide(L)'
;MMMTMVSIRMDQASLPFFLLLLLCATPASGQAQKSAAAFTPADNFLIDCGATSTAAMPDGREFKTDLQSTPFLAALDEVRASVPAAPGVPSPLYLTARIFHEETSYSFTLSRPGWYWIRLHFFAVNSSDFDLSSAVFTVNTDDFVLLHSFTIDDPTKWVLKEYLVNATNPRLAIRFSPLRNSVAFVNGIEVVSAPDVLIPDTASTVSPVGQIGGLSLSAYQVVYRINVGGPVITSANDTLGRAWDQSDTFLQSKSTAKKVSVSPSVINYPEGTSPLIAPNNVYATAVKMADARVGHPNFNVTWIFVVDPSFGYFVRLHFCDIISKSLNDLYFNVYMNGMMAVSGLDLSTLTSGLAMAYYKDIVLNASVATGRITIQIGPMKENTGRIDALLNGVEILKMNNSVGSLDGEFGVDGSMAGGGGSSNRRAVAAVGFAMMFGAFAGLGAMVVKWYKRPKDWRRRNSFSSWLLPVHTSTSTFTTSKGSAYGSHKSGYTFSSTLGLGRYMSLSELQAATKNFDQNAALCARPAINPALPREQVNLAEWALQWKRKGLIEKIIDPNLAGTINKDSLGKFVEAAEKCLAEYGVDRPSMGDVLWNLEYSLQLQEANPPDPPPQEAAKPTESKEEEKAVNIEVFGGSSQRERDEPHAAAEATTPVISRSVENSTTTMANELFPHLTGMQGR
;
A
#
# COMPACT_ATOMS: atom_id res chain seq x y z
N MET A 1 -2.59 10.15 -86.34
CA MET A 1 -3.89 10.67 -86.82
C MET A 1 -3.83 12.18 -86.65
N MET A 2 -3.96 12.91 -87.75
CA MET A 2 -3.74 14.35 -87.87
C MET A 2 -4.73 15.21 -87.06
N MET A 3 -4.31 16.44 -86.77
CA MET A 3 -5.04 17.73 -86.82
C MET A 3 -4.80 18.58 -85.54
N THR A 4 -3.82 19.49 -85.57
CA THR A 4 -3.86 20.93 -85.96
C THR A 4 -4.13 21.88 -84.80
N MET A 5 -3.11 22.71 -84.52
CA MET A 5 -3.21 23.95 -83.78
C MET A 5 -4.21 24.91 -84.45
N VAL A 6 -5.00 25.60 -83.64
CA VAL A 6 -5.62 26.88 -84.00
C VAL A 6 -5.22 27.89 -82.94
N SER A 7 -4.45 28.89 -83.39
CA SER A 7 -4.11 30.10 -82.66
C SER A 7 -5.23 31.12 -82.90
N ILE A 8 -5.81 31.67 -81.82
CA ILE A 8 -6.68 32.85 -81.90
C ILE A 8 -6.11 33.88 -80.93
N ARG A 9 -5.56 34.96 -81.51
CA ARG A 9 -5.40 36.26 -80.84
C ARG A 9 -6.78 36.85 -80.60
N MET A 10 -7.06 37.34 -79.39
CA MET A 10 -8.10 38.33 -79.14
C MET A 10 -7.56 39.44 -78.25
N ASP A 11 -7.97 40.64 -78.65
CA ASP A 11 -7.44 41.96 -78.34
C ASP A 11 -7.83 42.50 -76.96
N GLN A 12 -7.09 43.54 -76.57
CA GLN A 12 -7.34 44.41 -75.43
C GLN A 12 -8.73 45.05 -75.47
N ALA A 13 -9.58 44.70 -74.50
CA ALA A 13 -10.48 45.63 -73.81
C ALA A 13 -11.15 44.89 -72.64
N SER A 14 -11.52 45.62 -71.59
CA SER A 14 -12.32 45.18 -70.43
C SER A 14 -11.64 44.36 -69.31
N LEU A 15 -10.61 44.95 -68.69
CA LEU A 15 -10.55 44.98 -67.22
C LEU A 15 -11.70 45.91 -66.77
N PRO A 16 -12.86 45.42 -66.30
CA PRO A 16 -12.98 45.00 -64.90
C PRO A 16 -14.12 43.99 -64.67
N PHE A 17 -13.84 42.69 -64.62
CA PHE A 17 -14.81 41.72 -64.08
C PHE A 17 -14.17 40.64 -63.18
N PHE A 18 -12.87 40.76 -62.93
CA PHE A 18 -12.09 39.85 -62.07
C PHE A 18 -11.76 40.45 -60.70
N LEU A 19 -12.52 41.46 -60.26
CA LEU A 19 -12.40 42.06 -58.92
C LEU A 19 -13.70 41.98 -58.09
N LEU A 20 -14.65 41.13 -58.50
CA LEU A 20 -15.94 40.94 -57.81
C LEU A 20 -16.23 39.47 -57.44
N LEU A 21 -15.18 38.65 -57.30
CA LEU A 21 -15.24 37.31 -56.70
C LEU A 21 -14.24 37.14 -55.53
N LEU A 22 -13.67 38.25 -55.05
CA LEU A 22 -12.76 38.32 -53.89
C LEU A 22 -13.41 39.00 -52.66
N LEU A 23 -14.74 39.16 -52.64
CA LEU A 23 -15.47 39.87 -51.58
C LEU A 23 -16.48 39.01 -50.78
N CYS A 24 -16.38 37.68 -50.88
CA CYS A 24 -17.06 36.77 -49.94
C CYS A 24 -16.04 35.86 -49.22
N ALA A 25 -14.92 36.42 -48.78
CA ALA A 25 -14.21 35.87 -47.63
C ALA A 25 -14.91 36.42 -46.39
N THR A 26 -15.89 35.67 -45.89
CA THR A 26 -16.36 35.89 -44.52
C THR A 26 -15.14 35.85 -43.61
N PRO A 27 -14.97 36.81 -42.68
CA PRO A 27 -13.95 36.62 -41.66
C PRO A 27 -14.37 35.35 -40.94
N ALA A 28 -13.59 34.28 -41.11
CA ALA A 28 -13.56 33.21 -40.14
C ALA A 28 -13.24 33.93 -38.84
N SER A 29 -14.28 34.17 -38.04
CA SER A 29 -14.17 34.60 -36.66
C SER A 29 -13.10 33.72 -36.07
N GLY A 30 -11.91 34.30 -35.86
CA GLY A 30 -10.91 33.69 -35.03
C GLY A 30 -11.62 33.52 -33.71
N GLN A 31 -12.08 32.31 -33.44
CA GLN A 31 -12.45 31.92 -32.09
C GLN A 31 -11.16 32.12 -31.31
N ALA A 32 -11.06 33.29 -30.67
CA ALA A 32 -10.13 33.53 -29.59
C ALA A 32 -10.33 32.32 -28.69
N GLN A 33 -9.30 31.48 -28.65
CA GLN A 33 -9.26 30.27 -27.87
C GLN A 33 -9.70 30.67 -26.47
N LYS A 34 -10.92 30.26 -26.08
CA LYS A 34 -11.43 30.49 -24.73
C LYS A 34 -10.39 29.84 -23.84
N SER A 35 -9.60 30.66 -23.16
CA SER A 35 -8.84 30.21 -22.00
C SER A 35 -9.82 29.41 -21.15
N ALA A 36 -9.49 28.16 -20.83
CA ALA A 36 -10.34 27.35 -19.97
C ALA A 36 -10.68 28.21 -18.75
N ALA A 37 -11.97 28.47 -18.53
CA ALA A 37 -12.39 29.39 -17.49
C ALA A 37 -11.77 28.92 -16.16
N ALA A 38 -11.00 29.81 -15.51
CA ALA A 38 -10.40 29.51 -14.22
C ALA A 38 -11.52 29.13 -13.24
N PHE A 39 -11.27 28.14 -12.40
CA PHE A 39 -12.24 27.72 -11.40
C PHE A 39 -12.46 28.84 -10.40
N THR A 40 -13.72 29.24 -10.23
CA THR A 40 -14.11 30.20 -9.20
C THR A 40 -14.69 29.42 -8.02
N PRO A 41 -13.99 29.37 -6.87
CA PRO A 41 -14.51 28.70 -5.68
C PRO A 41 -15.72 29.44 -5.12
N ALA A 42 -16.72 28.69 -4.64
CA ALA A 42 -17.91 29.27 -4.01
C ALA A 42 -17.56 30.00 -2.69
N ASP A 43 -16.67 29.40 -1.91
CA ASP A 43 -16.11 29.96 -0.69
C ASP A 43 -14.60 30.08 -0.84
N ASN A 44 -14.05 31.24 -0.46
CA ASN A 44 -12.63 31.54 -0.55
C ASN A 44 -12.19 32.36 0.67
N PHE A 45 -11.75 31.67 1.73
CA PHE A 45 -11.22 32.29 2.93
C PHE A 45 -9.70 32.19 2.92
N LEU A 46 -9.02 33.31 2.65
CA LEU A 46 -7.56 33.42 2.69
C LEU A 46 -7.19 34.36 3.82
N ILE A 47 -6.44 33.88 4.81
CA ILE A 47 -6.07 34.64 6.02
C ILE A 47 -4.56 34.67 6.16
N ASP A 48 -4.02 35.88 6.29
CA ASP A 48 -2.63 36.15 6.66
C ASP A 48 -2.58 36.41 8.17
N CYS A 49 -2.09 35.42 8.91
CA CYS A 49 -2.18 35.36 10.36
C CYS A 49 -1.09 36.23 11.00
N GLY A 50 -1.50 37.21 11.81
CA GLY A 50 -0.59 38.16 12.44
C GLY A 50 -0.21 39.36 11.56
N ALA A 51 -0.63 39.42 10.29
CA ALA A 51 -0.40 40.59 9.46
C ALA A 51 -1.27 41.80 9.86
N THR A 52 -0.64 42.97 9.88
CA THR A 52 -1.29 44.27 10.15
C THR A 52 -1.68 45.02 8.88
N SER A 53 -1.08 44.66 7.74
CA SER A 53 -1.28 45.30 6.44
C SER A 53 -1.32 44.24 5.35
N THR A 54 -2.14 44.47 4.33
CA THR A 54 -2.23 43.56 3.17
C THR A 54 -0.91 43.54 2.41
N ALA A 55 -0.31 42.35 2.29
CA ALA A 55 0.88 42.12 1.48
C ALA A 55 0.50 41.69 0.06
N ALA A 56 1.26 42.14 -0.95
CA ALA A 56 1.10 41.69 -2.32
C ALA A 56 1.69 40.29 -2.49
N MET A 57 0.84 39.29 -2.73
CA MET A 57 1.30 37.92 -2.96
C MET A 57 1.89 37.75 -4.37
N PRO A 58 2.93 36.92 -4.55
CA PRO A 58 3.52 36.65 -5.86
C PRO A 58 2.54 36.03 -6.88
N ASP A 59 1.51 35.34 -6.39
CA ASP A 59 0.48 34.70 -7.22
C ASP A 59 -0.76 35.59 -7.43
N GLY A 60 -0.75 36.82 -6.93
CA GLY A 60 -1.83 37.79 -7.08
C GLY A 60 -3.06 37.54 -6.20
N ARG A 61 -3.03 36.53 -5.32
CA ARG A 61 -4.13 36.29 -4.37
C ARG A 61 -4.10 37.30 -3.22
N GLU A 62 -5.29 37.72 -2.77
CA GLU A 62 -5.43 38.65 -1.66
C GLU A 62 -5.80 37.90 -0.38
N PHE A 63 -4.97 38.07 0.65
CA PHE A 63 -5.20 37.49 1.97
C PHE A 63 -5.73 38.56 2.93
N LYS A 64 -6.73 38.18 3.73
CA LYS A 64 -7.29 39.03 4.77
C LYS A 64 -6.31 39.15 5.92
N THR A 65 -6.13 40.36 6.44
CA THR A 65 -5.26 40.59 7.61
C THR A 65 -5.87 40.02 8.88
N ASP A 66 -5.07 39.92 9.93
CA ASP A 66 -5.51 39.39 11.23
C ASP A 66 -6.78 40.11 11.74
N LEU A 67 -6.80 41.44 11.65
CA LEU A 67 -7.93 42.28 12.06
C LEU A 67 -9.20 42.05 11.21
N GLN A 68 -9.04 41.80 9.91
CA GLN A 68 -10.17 41.48 9.03
C GLN A 68 -10.70 40.07 9.27
N SER A 69 -9.86 39.19 9.82
CA SER A 69 -10.19 37.80 10.12
C SER A 69 -10.81 37.59 11.51
N THR A 70 -10.83 38.62 12.37
CA THR A 70 -11.40 38.58 13.72
C THR A 70 -12.81 37.96 13.80
N PRO A 71 -13.75 38.19 12.85
CA PRO A 71 -15.07 37.55 12.90
C PRO A 71 -15.03 36.01 12.85
N PHE A 72 -13.96 35.43 12.30
CA PHE A 72 -13.77 33.98 12.23
C PHE A 72 -13.05 33.45 13.47
N LEU A 73 -12.36 34.28 14.23
CA LEU A 73 -11.43 33.86 15.26
C LEU A 73 -12.03 33.99 16.66
N ALA A 74 -12.10 32.87 17.37
CA ALA A 74 -12.35 32.83 18.80
C ALA A 74 -11.03 32.67 19.56
N ALA A 75 -10.33 33.78 19.80
CA ALA A 75 -9.11 33.83 20.59
C ALA A 75 -9.24 34.89 21.70
N LEU A 76 -8.71 34.57 22.88
CA LEU A 76 -8.60 35.51 24.00
C LEU A 76 -7.35 36.38 23.89
N ASP A 77 -6.32 35.87 23.21
CA ASP A 77 -5.01 36.51 23.06
C ASP A 77 -4.83 37.16 21.68
N GLU A 78 -4.05 38.24 21.64
CA GLU A 78 -3.64 38.95 20.42
C GLU A 78 -2.11 38.92 20.21
N VAL A 79 -1.46 37.79 20.50
CA VAL A 79 -0.02 37.64 20.30
C VAL A 79 0.29 37.47 18.80
N ARG A 80 1.15 38.33 18.29
CA ARG A 80 1.59 38.36 16.88
C ARG A 80 3.11 38.46 16.81
N ALA A 81 3.69 37.79 15.83
CA ALA A 81 5.10 37.93 15.49
C ALA A 81 5.26 38.32 14.03
N SER A 82 6.25 39.16 13.73
CA SER A 82 6.57 39.53 12.37
C SER A 82 8.08 39.76 12.19
N VAL A 83 8.59 39.42 11.01
CA VAL A 83 9.96 39.70 10.59
C VAL A 83 9.94 40.44 9.25
N PRO A 84 10.90 41.35 9.00
CA PRO A 84 10.91 42.13 7.76
C PRO A 84 11.26 41.28 6.54
N ALA A 85 12.12 40.27 6.70
CA ALA A 85 12.49 39.31 5.66
C ALA A 85 13.11 38.07 6.29
N ALA A 86 13.00 36.93 5.60
CA ALA A 86 13.68 35.70 5.94
C ALA A 86 14.24 35.04 4.67
N PRO A 87 15.50 34.55 4.70
CA PRO A 87 16.11 33.90 3.53
C PRO A 87 15.41 32.58 3.21
N GLY A 88 15.22 32.29 1.92
CA GLY A 88 14.60 31.02 1.47
C GLY A 88 13.07 30.97 1.58
N VAL A 89 12.41 32.08 1.92
CA VAL A 89 10.96 32.17 2.02
C VAL A 89 10.33 32.56 0.67
N PRO A 90 9.35 31.80 0.15
CA PRO A 90 8.80 32.01 -1.20
C PRO A 90 7.67 33.05 -1.24
N SER A 91 7.09 33.40 -0.09
CA SER A 91 5.91 34.27 0.00
C SER A 91 5.95 35.13 1.26
N PRO A 92 5.47 36.40 1.20
CA PRO A 92 5.33 37.24 2.39
C PRO A 92 4.43 36.63 3.47
N LEU A 93 3.55 35.69 3.13
CA LEU A 93 2.66 34.97 4.05
C LEU A 93 3.40 34.27 5.21
N TYR A 94 4.68 33.94 5.04
CA TYR A 94 5.48 33.29 6.09
C TYR A 94 6.25 34.28 6.98
N LEU A 95 6.17 35.58 6.72
CA LEU A 95 6.90 36.60 7.49
C LEU A 95 6.14 37.06 8.74
N THR A 96 4.86 36.72 8.82
CA THR A 96 3.93 37.04 9.90
C THR A 96 3.42 35.74 10.51
N ALA A 97 3.16 35.74 11.82
CA ALA A 97 2.56 34.63 12.52
C ALA A 97 1.64 35.12 13.63
N ARG A 98 0.54 34.39 13.85
CA ARG A 98 -0.28 34.51 15.06
C ARG A 98 0.06 33.37 16.02
N ILE A 99 0.18 33.69 17.31
CA ILE A 99 0.61 32.77 18.36
C ILE A 99 -0.54 32.62 19.37
N PHE A 100 -0.73 31.39 19.88
CA PHE A 100 -1.79 31.03 20.82
C PHE A 100 -1.21 30.31 22.04
N HIS A 101 -1.51 30.82 23.24
CA HIS A 101 -1.18 30.17 24.52
C HIS A 101 -2.24 29.18 24.96
N GLU A 102 -3.49 29.49 24.66
CA GLU A 102 -4.64 28.67 24.97
C GLU A 102 -5.23 28.03 23.71
N GLU A 103 -6.17 27.12 23.92
CA GLU A 103 -6.93 26.54 22.83
C GLU A 103 -7.77 27.61 22.13
N THR A 104 -7.62 27.71 20.81
CA THR A 104 -8.34 28.69 20.00
C THR A 104 -8.94 28.03 18.76
N SER A 105 -9.99 28.63 18.21
CA SER A 105 -10.64 28.10 17.02
C SER A 105 -10.96 29.18 15.99
N TYR A 106 -10.63 28.91 14.74
CA TYR A 106 -11.20 29.59 13.58
C TYR A 106 -12.49 28.89 13.17
N SER A 107 -13.55 29.65 12.91
CA SER A 107 -14.87 29.16 12.53
C SER A 107 -15.31 29.81 11.23
N PHE A 108 -15.56 28.98 10.23
CA PHE A 108 -15.98 29.40 8.90
C PHE A 108 -17.42 28.97 8.65
N THR A 109 -18.25 29.90 8.18
CA THR A 109 -19.60 29.60 7.70
C THR A 109 -19.52 29.31 6.20
N LEU A 110 -19.83 28.07 5.82
CA LEU A 110 -19.74 27.57 4.46
C LEU A 110 -21.04 27.90 3.71
N SER A 111 -20.93 28.30 2.44
CA SER A 111 -22.10 28.59 1.60
C SER A 111 -22.79 27.33 1.08
N ARG A 112 -22.05 26.22 0.98
CA ARG A 112 -22.55 24.92 0.51
C ARG A 112 -21.79 23.75 1.15
N PRO A 113 -22.41 22.58 1.29
CA PRO A 113 -21.66 21.36 1.62
C PRO A 113 -20.83 20.91 0.41
N GLY A 114 -19.73 20.20 0.68
CA GLY A 114 -18.88 19.61 -0.35
C GLY A 114 -17.41 19.58 0.05
N TRP A 115 -16.52 19.47 -0.93
CA TRP A 115 -15.09 19.42 -0.69
C TRP A 115 -14.49 20.80 -0.41
N TYR A 116 -13.56 20.84 0.53
CA TYR A 116 -12.80 22.03 0.90
C TYR A 116 -11.31 21.71 1.01
N TRP A 117 -10.49 22.54 0.37
CA TRP A 117 -9.07 22.62 0.65
C TRP A 117 -8.87 23.35 1.96
N ILE A 118 -8.13 22.73 2.88
CA ILE A 118 -7.60 23.35 4.09
C ILE A 118 -6.08 23.39 3.93
N ARG A 119 -5.50 24.57 3.81
CA ARG A 119 -4.04 24.76 3.73
C ARG A 119 -3.56 25.55 4.92
N LEU A 120 -2.61 24.97 5.64
CA LEU A 120 -2.00 25.57 6.82
C LEU A 120 -0.54 25.86 6.52
N HIS A 121 -0.16 27.13 6.68
CA HIS A 121 1.17 27.64 6.42
C HIS A 121 1.91 27.84 7.74
N PHE A 122 3.09 27.22 7.85
CA PHE A 122 3.94 27.28 9.03
C PHE A 122 5.37 27.70 8.65
N PHE A 123 5.92 28.64 9.41
CA PHE A 123 7.30 29.04 9.40
C PHE A 123 7.63 29.63 10.78
N ALA A 124 8.65 29.07 11.44
CA ALA A 124 9.05 29.46 12.79
C ALA A 124 9.72 30.85 12.77
N VAL A 125 8.88 31.89 12.78
CA VAL A 125 9.35 33.29 12.86
C VAL A 125 10.04 33.51 14.19
N ASN A 126 11.22 34.12 14.16
CA ASN A 126 11.93 34.47 15.39
C ASN A 126 11.16 35.58 16.13
N SER A 127 10.72 35.30 17.35
CA SER A 127 9.97 36.25 18.19
C SER A 127 10.71 36.49 19.51
N SER A 128 10.59 37.69 20.09
CA SER A 128 11.27 38.01 21.36
C SER A 128 10.72 37.25 22.55
N ASP A 129 9.43 36.88 22.48
CA ASP A 129 8.67 36.42 23.64
C ASP A 129 8.53 34.88 23.62
N PHE A 130 8.56 34.26 22.44
CA PHE A 130 8.35 32.82 22.26
C PHE A 130 9.30 32.20 21.24
N ASP A 131 9.82 31.02 21.58
CA ASP A 131 10.57 30.20 20.66
C ASP A 131 9.63 29.28 19.86
N LEU A 132 9.25 29.74 18.66
CA LEU A 132 8.36 28.99 17.76
C LEU A 132 9.00 27.69 17.22
N SER A 133 10.33 27.53 17.30
CA SER A 133 10.99 26.28 16.88
C SER A 133 10.71 25.13 17.83
N SER A 134 10.46 25.44 19.11
CA SER A 134 10.13 24.47 20.16
C SER A 134 8.62 24.20 20.31
N ALA A 135 7.79 24.85 19.49
CA ALA A 135 6.35 24.77 19.58
C ALA A 135 5.84 23.36 19.25
N VAL A 136 5.04 22.82 20.17
CA VAL A 136 4.30 21.55 20.04
C VAL A 136 2.81 21.80 20.21
N PHE A 137 2.01 21.45 19.20
CA PHE A 137 0.56 21.64 19.22
C PHE A 137 -0.20 20.67 18.31
N THR A 138 -1.50 20.58 18.53
CA THR A 138 -2.43 19.75 17.73
C THR A 138 -3.37 20.67 16.96
N VAL A 139 -3.72 20.28 15.73
CA VAL A 139 -4.73 20.96 14.91
C VAL A 139 -5.79 19.96 14.49
N ASN A 140 -7.04 20.25 14.82
CA ASN A 140 -8.17 19.40 14.47
C ASN A 140 -9.32 20.23 13.87
N THR A 141 -10.13 19.55 13.07
CA THR A 141 -11.49 19.99 12.77
C THR A 141 -12.45 19.32 13.75
N ASP A 142 -13.75 19.53 13.56
CA ASP A 142 -14.77 18.87 14.38
C ASP A 142 -14.73 17.33 14.22
N ASP A 143 -14.42 16.83 13.03
CA ASP A 143 -14.48 15.40 12.69
C ASP A 143 -13.11 14.74 12.50
N PHE A 144 -12.05 15.52 12.18
CA PHE A 144 -10.75 14.98 11.79
C PHE A 144 -9.58 15.60 12.56
N VAL A 145 -8.60 14.79 12.92
CA VAL A 145 -7.29 15.29 13.40
C VAL A 145 -6.39 15.52 12.20
N LEU A 146 -6.05 16.78 11.95
CA LEU A 146 -5.18 17.17 10.81
C LEU A 146 -3.70 17.02 11.18
N LEU A 147 -3.34 17.48 12.37
CA LEU A 147 -1.98 17.47 12.91
C LEU A 147 -2.03 17.06 14.38
N HIS A 148 -1.13 16.18 14.81
CA HIS A 148 -1.07 15.73 16.20
C HIS A 148 0.35 15.87 16.76
N SER A 149 0.48 16.57 17.88
CA SER A 149 1.78 16.85 18.50
C SER A 149 2.82 17.36 17.49
N PHE A 150 2.38 18.24 16.59
CA PHE A 150 3.16 18.74 15.48
C PHE A 150 4.33 19.60 15.96
N THR A 151 5.49 19.39 15.34
CA THR A 151 6.73 20.13 15.57
C THR A 151 7.36 20.50 14.24
N ILE A 152 8.19 21.54 14.22
CA ILE A 152 8.94 21.94 13.04
C ILE A 152 10.32 21.28 13.07
N ASP A 153 10.56 20.38 12.12
CA ASP A 153 11.83 19.64 12.03
C ASP A 153 13.02 20.54 11.68
N ASP A 154 12.79 21.50 10.77
CA ASP A 154 13.81 22.45 10.31
C ASP A 154 13.25 23.88 10.39
N PRO A 155 13.66 24.68 11.38
CA PRO A 155 13.10 26.03 11.59
C PRO A 155 13.48 27.00 10.47
N THR A 156 14.44 26.64 9.60
CA THR A 156 14.83 27.47 8.45
C THR A 156 13.94 27.24 7.23
N LYS A 157 13.10 26.20 7.24
CA LYS A 157 12.20 25.86 6.15
C LYS A 157 10.75 26.17 6.50
N TRP A 158 10.04 26.71 5.52
CA TRP A 158 8.59 26.82 5.59
C TRP A 158 7.96 25.46 5.30
N VAL A 159 6.77 25.24 5.87
CA VAL A 159 6.00 24.01 5.74
C VAL A 159 4.56 24.38 5.35
N LEU A 160 4.09 23.80 4.25
CA LEU A 160 2.68 23.83 3.85
C LEU A 160 2.08 22.46 4.12
N LYS A 161 0.97 22.44 4.86
CA LYS A 161 0.14 21.25 5.04
C LYS A 161 -1.16 21.46 4.29
N GLU A 162 -1.39 20.65 3.26
CA GLU A 162 -2.58 20.70 2.41
C GLU A 162 -3.48 19.49 2.67
N TYR A 163 -4.74 19.77 2.99
CA TYR A 163 -5.77 18.78 3.28
C TYR A 163 -6.98 18.99 2.38
N LEU A 164 -7.66 17.90 2.03
CA LEU A 164 -8.94 17.90 1.34
C LEU A 164 -9.95 17.19 2.23
N VAL A 165 -10.95 17.94 2.69
CA VAL A 165 -11.97 17.47 3.64
C VAL A 165 -13.35 17.68 3.03
N ASN A 166 -14.22 16.68 3.17
CA ASN A 166 -15.61 16.80 2.80
C ASN A 166 -16.41 17.40 3.97
N ALA A 167 -16.80 18.66 3.87
CA ALA A 167 -17.56 19.36 4.89
C ALA A 167 -19.06 19.28 4.56
N THR A 168 -19.80 18.49 5.34
CA THR A 168 -21.26 18.39 5.23
C THR A 168 -21.98 19.40 6.12
N ASN A 169 -21.33 19.83 7.20
CA ASN A 169 -21.85 20.82 8.13
C ASN A 169 -21.68 22.25 7.59
N PRO A 170 -22.64 23.17 7.84
CA PRO A 170 -22.56 24.55 7.38
C PRO A 170 -21.49 25.38 8.11
N ARG A 171 -20.94 24.85 9.20
CA ARG A 171 -19.85 25.45 9.95
C ARG A 171 -18.67 24.48 9.95
N LEU A 172 -17.50 24.98 9.57
CA LEU A 172 -16.23 24.26 9.68
C LEU A 172 -15.36 24.99 10.70
N ALA A 173 -15.04 24.31 11.80
CA ALA A 173 -14.08 24.82 12.77
C ALA A 173 -12.69 24.22 12.54
N ILE A 174 -11.65 25.04 12.70
CA ILE A 174 -10.24 24.61 12.78
C ILE A 174 -9.73 25.07 14.14
N ARG A 175 -9.39 24.13 14.99
CA ARG A 175 -8.98 24.37 16.37
C ARG A 175 -7.49 24.06 16.55
N PHE A 176 -6.81 24.97 17.22
CA PHE A 176 -5.40 24.90 17.57
C PHE A 176 -5.29 24.70 19.08
N SER A 177 -4.75 23.56 19.47
CA SER A 177 -4.59 23.17 20.89
C SER A 177 -3.10 23.01 21.21
N PRO A 178 -2.47 24.00 21.87
CA PRO A 178 -1.08 23.88 22.31
C PRO A 178 -0.91 22.80 23.38
N LEU A 179 0.26 22.14 23.39
CA LEU A 179 0.63 21.25 24.50
C LEU A 179 0.86 22.07 25.78
N ARG A 180 0.75 21.43 26.96
CA ARG A 180 1.05 22.09 28.24
C ARG A 180 2.46 22.68 28.22
N ASN A 181 2.57 23.96 28.60
CA ASN A 181 3.82 24.75 28.58
C ASN A 181 4.42 24.93 27.18
N SER A 182 3.60 24.84 26.14
CA SER A 182 3.96 25.08 24.75
C SER A 182 3.04 26.16 24.16
N VAL A 183 3.30 26.56 22.91
CA VAL A 183 2.48 27.48 22.13
C VAL A 183 2.05 26.83 20.82
N ALA A 184 0.92 27.28 20.27
CA ALA A 184 0.51 26.97 18.91
C ALA A 184 0.68 28.21 18.06
N PHE A 185 0.98 28.04 16.77
CA PHE A 185 1.08 29.19 15.89
C PHE A 185 0.73 28.83 14.45
N VAL A 186 0.42 29.85 13.66
CA VAL A 186 0.11 29.72 12.23
C VAL A 186 0.44 31.01 11.52
N ASN A 187 0.98 30.90 10.30
CA ASN A 187 1.35 32.04 9.47
C ASN A 187 0.25 32.39 8.46
N GLY A 188 -0.44 31.37 7.94
CA GLY A 188 -1.55 31.56 7.01
C GLY A 188 -2.50 30.39 6.99
N ILE A 189 -3.77 30.69 6.70
CA ILE A 189 -4.85 29.70 6.59
C ILE A 189 -5.59 29.95 5.27
N GLU A 190 -5.71 28.91 4.46
CA GLU A 190 -6.61 28.89 3.30
C GLU A 190 -7.72 27.87 3.54
N VAL A 191 -8.98 28.29 3.44
CA VAL A 191 -10.17 27.43 3.40
C VAL A 191 -10.94 27.75 2.13
N VAL A 192 -10.84 26.87 1.13
CA VAL A 192 -11.31 27.13 -0.23
C VAL A 192 -12.19 25.99 -0.72
N SER A 193 -13.36 26.29 -1.26
CA SER A 193 -14.24 25.27 -1.85
C SER A 193 -13.56 24.60 -3.04
N ALA A 194 -13.61 23.27 -3.09
CA ALA A 194 -12.99 22.44 -4.11
C ALA A 194 -14.07 21.77 -5.01
N PRO A 195 -13.74 21.42 -6.27
CA PRO A 195 -14.65 20.67 -7.13
C PRO A 195 -14.88 19.22 -6.68
N ASP A 196 -16.12 18.73 -6.79
CA ASP A 196 -16.47 17.34 -6.44
C ASP A 196 -15.81 16.28 -7.34
N VAL A 197 -15.39 16.68 -8.54
CA VAL A 197 -14.72 15.77 -9.50
C VAL A 197 -13.33 15.33 -9.02
N LEU A 198 -12.75 15.98 -8.00
CA LEU A 198 -11.39 15.68 -7.55
C LEU A 198 -11.25 14.28 -6.94
N ILE A 199 -12.19 13.84 -6.12
CA ILE A 199 -12.16 12.54 -5.46
C ILE A 199 -13.43 11.78 -5.84
N PRO A 200 -13.33 10.72 -6.66
CA PRO A 200 -14.47 9.86 -6.93
C PRO A 200 -14.83 9.07 -5.67
N ASP A 201 -16.07 8.59 -5.55
CA ASP A 201 -16.45 7.76 -4.40
C ASP A 201 -15.86 6.34 -4.49
N THR A 202 -15.44 5.90 -5.68
CA THR A 202 -14.86 4.57 -5.91
C THR A 202 -13.50 4.64 -6.61
N ALA A 203 -12.59 3.73 -6.26
CA ALA A 203 -11.28 3.60 -6.93
C ALA A 203 -10.81 2.14 -6.97
N SER A 204 -9.83 1.85 -7.84
CA SER A 204 -9.25 0.51 -7.95
C SER A 204 -8.30 0.20 -6.78
N THR A 205 -8.18 -1.07 -6.40
CA THR A 205 -7.22 -1.54 -5.39
C THR A 205 -6.26 -2.55 -6.00
N VAL A 206 -5.00 -2.56 -5.55
CA VAL A 206 -3.98 -3.52 -6.01
C VAL A 206 -3.88 -4.78 -5.14
N SER A 207 -4.32 -4.71 -3.88
CA SER A 207 -4.36 -5.86 -2.97
C SER A 207 -5.41 -5.65 -1.86
N PRO A 208 -6.48 -6.46 -1.84
CA PRO A 208 -6.91 -7.37 -2.91
C PRO A 208 -7.23 -6.60 -4.20
N VAL A 209 -7.10 -7.24 -5.36
CA VAL A 209 -7.48 -6.62 -6.64
C VAL A 209 -9.00 -6.43 -6.67
N GLY A 210 -9.45 -5.21 -6.95
CA GLY A 210 -10.87 -4.89 -6.96
C GLY A 210 -11.15 -3.40 -7.01
N GLN A 211 -12.32 -3.03 -6.50
CA GLN A 211 -12.73 -1.65 -6.29
C GLN A 211 -13.15 -1.45 -4.84
N ILE A 212 -12.81 -0.28 -4.30
CA ILE A 212 -13.26 0.19 -2.99
C ILE A 212 -14.17 1.39 -3.17
N GLY A 213 -15.22 1.50 -2.36
CA GLY A 213 -16.14 2.64 -2.32
C GLY A 213 -16.04 3.40 -0.99
N GLY A 214 -16.82 4.49 -0.86
CA GLY A 214 -16.85 5.30 0.37
C GLY A 214 -15.66 6.25 0.52
N LEU A 215 -14.98 6.58 -0.57
CA LEU A 215 -13.87 7.53 -0.57
C LEU A 215 -14.31 8.95 -0.20
N SER A 216 -15.59 9.27 -0.39
CA SER A 216 -16.18 10.56 0.00
C SER A 216 -16.32 10.76 1.52
N LEU A 217 -16.23 9.68 2.31
CA LEU A 217 -16.28 9.71 3.77
C LEU A 217 -14.90 9.94 4.41
N SER A 218 -13.84 9.83 3.61
CA SER A 218 -12.46 9.98 4.07
C SER A 218 -11.98 11.41 3.91
N ALA A 219 -11.05 11.82 4.77
CA ALA A 219 -10.27 13.03 4.61
C ALA A 219 -8.90 12.68 4.03
N TYR A 220 -8.30 13.63 3.31
CA TYR A 220 -7.04 13.41 2.60
C TYR A 220 -6.01 14.46 2.97
N GLN A 221 -4.76 14.04 3.14
CA GLN A 221 -3.59 14.93 3.20
C GLN A 221 -2.76 14.74 1.95
N VAL A 222 -2.46 15.82 1.24
CA VAL A 222 -1.59 15.75 0.06
C VAL A 222 -0.15 15.60 0.52
N VAL A 223 0.47 14.47 0.21
CA VAL A 223 1.86 14.17 0.59
C VAL A 223 2.80 14.48 -0.57
N TYR A 224 2.40 14.07 -1.79
CA TYR A 224 3.16 14.35 -3.00
C TYR A 224 2.23 14.76 -4.14
N ARG A 225 2.64 15.77 -4.90
CA ARG A 225 2.01 16.16 -6.16
C ARG A 225 3.11 16.49 -7.16
N ILE A 226 3.27 15.66 -8.17
CA ILE A 226 4.47 15.61 -9.02
C ILE A 226 4.11 15.83 -10.48
N ASN A 227 4.76 16.81 -11.11
CA ASN A 227 4.80 17.00 -12.54
C ASN A 227 5.96 16.18 -13.15
N VAL A 228 5.65 15.05 -13.78
CA VAL A 228 6.68 14.08 -14.19
C VAL A 228 7.33 14.54 -15.49
N GLY A 229 8.65 14.73 -15.44
CA GLY A 229 9.45 15.20 -16.58
C GLY A 229 9.35 16.70 -16.88
N GLY A 230 8.47 17.43 -16.18
CA GLY A 230 8.26 18.87 -16.36
C GLY A 230 8.92 19.76 -15.29
N PRO A 231 8.76 21.08 -15.42
CA PRO A 231 9.16 22.06 -14.40
C PRO A 231 8.18 22.10 -13.22
N VAL A 232 8.57 22.77 -12.13
CA VAL A 232 7.68 23.08 -11.00
C VAL A 232 6.51 23.93 -11.49
N ILE A 233 5.28 23.57 -11.09
CA ILE A 233 4.08 24.38 -11.32
C ILE A 233 3.70 25.03 -9.98
N THR A 234 3.58 26.35 -9.97
CA THR A 234 3.19 27.12 -8.78
C THR A 234 1.67 27.34 -8.71
N SER A 235 1.17 27.78 -7.56
CA SER A 235 -0.24 28.13 -7.34
C SER A 235 -0.79 29.11 -8.39
N ALA A 236 0.03 30.04 -8.89
CA ALA A 236 -0.36 31.00 -9.92
C ALA A 236 -0.71 30.36 -11.27
N ASN A 237 -0.13 29.19 -11.56
CA ASN A 237 -0.25 28.50 -12.84
C ASN A 237 -1.21 27.29 -12.78
N ASP A 238 -1.87 27.07 -11.65
CA ASP A 238 -2.87 26.02 -11.46
C ASP A 238 -4.21 26.65 -11.07
N THR A 239 -5.30 26.20 -11.70
CA THR A 239 -6.64 26.78 -11.49
C THR A 239 -7.19 26.57 -10.08
N LEU A 240 -6.66 25.61 -9.33
CA LEU A 240 -7.05 25.32 -7.95
C LEU A 240 -6.01 25.82 -6.93
N GLY A 241 -5.01 26.59 -7.39
CA GLY A 241 -3.94 27.12 -6.55
C GLY A 241 -2.99 26.04 -6.01
N ARG A 242 -2.89 24.89 -6.67
CA ARG A 242 -2.01 23.78 -6.26
C ARG A 242 -0.58 23.98 -6.76
N ALA A 243 0.38 23.42 -6.03
CA ALA A 243 1.77 23.31 -6.47
C ALA A 243 2.10 21.89 -6.94
N TRP A 244 2.88 21.75 -8.02
CA TRP A 244 3.38 20.48 -8.53
C TRP A 244 4.91 20.49 -8.57
N ASP A 245 5.53 19.54 -7.87
CA ASP A 245 6.98 19.39 -7.76
C ASP A 245 7.57 18.56 -8.91
N GLN A 246 8.89 18.60 -9.08
CA GLN A 246 9.58 17.82 -10.12
C GLN A 246 9.83 16.37 -9.68
N SER A 247 9.82 15.46 -10.66
CA SER A 247 10.03 14.03 -10.39
C SER A 247 11.50 13.60 -10.21
N ASP A 248 12.48 14.47 -10.47
CA ASP A 248 13.91 14.09 -10.60
C ASP A 248 14.54 13.56 -9.31
N THR A 249 14.05 13.98 -8.15
CA THR A 249 14.51 13.54 -6.82
C THR A 249 13.98 12.17 -6.43
N PHE A 250 12.87 11.73 -7.05
CA PHE A 250 12.18 10.48 -6.73
C PHE A 250 12.55 9.34 -7.68
N LEU A 251 13.19 9.63 -8.81
CA LEU A 251 13.67 8.63 -9.75
C LEU A 251 14.80 7.80 -9.14
N GLN A 252 14.61 6.48 -9.09
CA GLN A 252 15.62 5.56 -8.57
C GLN A 252 16.88 5.57 -9.45
N SER A 253 16.71 5.57 -10.77
CA SER A 253 17.80 5.67 -11.73
C SER A 253 17.46 6.69 -12.81
N LYS A 254 18.32 7.69 -12.99
CA LYS A 254 18.16 8.70 -14.04
C LYS A 254 18.51 8.15 -15.42
N SER A 255 19.34 7.10 -15.52
CA SER A 255 19.75 6.52 -16.81
C SER A 255 18.64 5.73 -17.49
N THR A 256 17.65 5.25 -16.73
CA THR A 256 16.49 4.51 -17.27
C THR A 256 15.40 5.44 -17.80
N ALA A 257 15.47 6.73 -17.50
CA ALA A 257 14.42 7.71 -17.80
C ALA A 257 14.86 8.69 -18.90
N LYS A 258 13.92 9.03 -19.79
CA LYS A 258 14.10 10.10 -20.78
C LYS A 258 12.92 11.06 -20.71
N LYS A 259 13.20 12.36 -20.53
CA LYS A 259 12.17 13.40 -20.52
C LYS A 259 11.68 13.71 -21.94
N VAL A 260 10.39 13.98 -22.07
CA VAL A 260 9.74 14.41 -23.31
C VAL A 260 8.68 15.46 -22.99
N SER A 261 8.48 16.40 -23.91
CA SER A 261 7.52 17.48 -23.74
C SER A 261 6.94 17.93 -25.07
N VAL A 262 5.69 18.36 -25.05
CA VAL A 262 4.97 19.00 -26.16
C VAL A 262 4.39 20.35 -25.71
N SER A 263 3.81 21.12 -26.63
CA SER A 263 3.10 22.34 -26.25
C SER A 263 1.84 22.01 -25.44
N PRO A 264 1.57 22.67 -24.30
CA PRO A 264 0.35 22.48 -23.51
C PRO A 264 -0.95 22.73 -24.27
N SER A 265 -0.89 23.50 -25.37
CA SER A 265 -2.04 23.79 -26.23
C SER A 265 -2.53 22.58 -27.05
N VAL A 266 -1.72 21.52 -27.17
CA VAL A 266 -2.07 20.30 -27.91
C VAL A 266 -2.90 19.33 -27.05
N ILE A 267 -2.85 19.51 -25.73
CA ILE A 267 -3.55 18.63 -24.78
C ILE A 267 -5.05 18.88 -24.81
N ASN A 268 -5.79 17.80 -25.00
CA ASN A 268 -7.24 17.79 -25.01
C ASN A 268 -7.80 16.93 -23.86
N TYR A 269 -9.01 17.25 -23.42
CA TYR A 269 -9.70 16.53 -22.34
C TYR A 269 -10.90 15.79 -22.92
N PRO A 270 -10.90 14.44 -22.94
CA PRO A 270 -12.07 13.67 -23.33
C PRO A 270 -13.21 13.83 -22.31
N GLU A 271 -14.42 13.42 -22.71
CA GLU A 271 -15.59 13.38 -21.83
C GLU A 271 -15.27 12.57 -20.55
N GLY A 272 -15.65 13.09 -19.38
CA GLY A 272 -15.33 12.51 -18.08
C GLY A 272 -13.99 12.96 -17.48
N THR A 273 -13.17 13.72 -18.22
CA THR A 273 -11.96 14.38 -17.68
C THR A 273 -12.12 15.90 -17.70
N SER A 274 -11.26 16.60 -16.95
CA SER A 274 -11.34 18.05 -16.82
C SER A 274 -9.98 18.67 -16.52
N PRO A 275 -9.70 19.91 -16.99
CA PRO A 275 -8.54 20.70 -16.57
C PRO A 275 -8.48 20.95 -15.05
N LEU A 276 -9.58 20.75 -14.33
CA LEU A 276 -9.63 20.83 -12.88
C LEU A 276 -8.88 19.68 -12.19
N ILE A 277 -8.81 18.51 -12.84
CA ILE A 277 -8.10 17.34 -12.30
C ILE A 277 -6.60 17.62 -12.29
N ALA A 278 -6.04 18.02 -13.42
CA ALA A 278 -4.66 18.50 -13.54
C ALA A 278 -4.57 19.45 -14.73
N PRO A 279 -3.69 20.47 -14.68
CA PRO A 279 -3.56 21.44 -15.76
C PRO A 279 -2.86 20.81 -16.98
N ASN A 280 -3.03 21.42 -18.15
CA ASN A 280 -2.41 20.94 -19.39
C ASN A 280 -0.90 20.79 -19.27
N ASN A 281 -0.26 21.64 -18.46
CA ASN A 281 1.17 21.61 -18.22
C ASN A 281 1.65 20.28 -17.63
N VAL A 282 0.81 19.55 -16.88
CA VAL A 282 1.15 18.21 -16.37
C VAL A 282 1.14 17.20 -17.50
N TYR A 283 0.07 17.16 -18.29
CA TYR A 283 -0.06 16.22 -19.41
C TYR A 283 0.87 16.52 -20.59
N ALA A 284 1.34 17.76 -20.72
CA ALA A 284 2.26 18.19 -21.77
C ALA A 284 3.69 17.69 -21.57
N THR A 285 4.03 17.22 -20.39
CA THR A 285 5.35 16.67 -20.06
C THR A 285 5.23 15.24 -19.60
N ALA A 286 6.25 14.43 -19.89
CA ALA A 286 6.33 13.07 -19.41
C ALA A 286 7.78 12.61 -19.24
N VAL A 287 7.94 11.55 -18.47
CA VAL A 287 9.12 10.68 -18.54
C VAL A 287 8.72 9.39 -19.23
N LYS A 288 9.53 9.00 -20.21
CA LYS A 288 9.44 7.72 -20.91
C LYS A 288 10.67 6.85 -20.71
N MET A 289 10.66 5.62 -21.21
CA MET A 289 11.83 4.75 -21.14
C MET A 289 13.01 5.33 -21.93
N ALA A 290 14.21 5.22 -21.37
CA ALA A 290 15.46 5.54 -22.03
C ALA A 290 15.79 4.51 -23.13
N ASP A 291 16.63 4.93 -24.09
CA ASP A 291 17.10 4.04 -25.14
C ASP A 291 18.23 3.15 -24.60
N ALA A 292 17.96 1.85 -24.47
CA ALA A 292 18.94 0.86 -24.02
C ALA A 292 19.88 0.37 -25.13
N ARG A 293 19.72 0.84 -26.38
CA ARG A 293 20.52 0.44 -27.56
C ARG A 293 20.48 -1.05 -27.84
N VAL A 294 19.35 -1.70 -27.52
CA VAL A 294 19.06 -3.10 -27.79
C VAL A 294 17.69 -3.22 -28.44
N GLY A 295 17.46 -4.27 -29.22
CA GLY A 295 16.19 -4.46 -29.94
C GLY A 295 14.96 -4.62 -29.04
N HIS A 296 15.15 -5.19 -27.83
CA HIS A 296 14.07 -5.47 -26.89
C HIS A 296 14.47 -5.04 -25.46
N PRO A 297 14.30 -3.76 -25.10
CA PRO A 297 14.56 -3.31 -23.74
C PRO A 297 13.60 -3.97 -22.74
N ASN A 298 14.15 -4.51 -21.65
CA ASN A 298 13.37 -5.20 -20.60
C ASN A 298 13.75 -4.66 -19.22
N PHE A 299 13.48 -3.38 -19.00
CA PHE A 299 13.67 -2.72 -17.71
C PHE A 299 12.49 -1.79 -17.42
N ASN A 300 12.32 -1.44 -16.15
CA ASN A 300 11.27 -0.52 -15.72
C ASN A 300 11.87 0.82 -15.30
N VAL A 301 11.14 1.91 -15.52
CA VAL A 301 11.43 3.20 -14.89
C VAL A 301 10.73 3.23 -13.54
N THR A 302 11.46 3.57 -12.48
CA THR A 302 10.98 3.44 -11.10
C THR A 302 11.09 4.76 -10.34
N TRP A 303 9.99 5.16 -9.68
CA TRP A 303 9.92 6.24 -8.71
C TRP A 303 9.69 5.68 -7.31
N ILE A 304 10.34 6.26 -6.30
CA ILE A 304 10.23 5.85 -4.90
C ILE A 304 9.81 7.05 -4.06
N PHE A 305 8.72 6.90 -3.32
CA PHE A 305 8.16 7.88 -2.41
C PHE A 305 8.17 7.31 -0.99
N VAL A 306 8.70 8.06 -0.02
CA VAL A 306 8.72 7.64 1.39
C VAL A 306 7.40 8.05 2.03
N VAL A 307 6.73 7.13 2.71
CA VAL A 307 5.41 7.39 3.29
C VAL A 307 5.28 6.77 4.68
N ASP A 308 4.29 7.20 5.45
CA ASP A 308 3.98 6.62 6.75
C ASP A 308 3.30 5.24 6.58
N PRO A 309 3.85 4.16 7.16
CA PRO A 309 3.28 2.81 7.04
C PRO A 309 1.92 2.63 7.74
N SER A 310 1.50 3.56 8.59
CA SER A 310 0.30 3.44 9.42
C SER A 310 -0.98 3.83 8.70
N PHE A 311 -0.88 4.41 7.49
CA PHE A 311 -2.00 4.98 6.75
C PHE A 311 -2.22 4.31 5.40
N GLY A 312 -3.45 4.41 4.90
CA GLY A 312 -3.76 4.13 3.50
C GLY A 312 -3.48 5.34 2.62
N TYR A 313 -3.35 5.12 1.31
CA TYR A 313 -3.04 6.17 0.34
C TYR A 313 -3.92 6.06 -0.88
N PHE A 314 -4.47 7.20 -1.30
CA PHE A 314 -5.05 7.40 -2.61
C PHE A 314 -3.95 7.89 -3.55
N VAL A 315 -3.72 7.16 -4.63
CA VAL A 315 -2.71 7.46 -5.65
C VAL A 315 -3.38 7.67 -6.98
N ARG A 316 -3.17 8.83 -7.58
CA ARG A 316 -3.62 9.16 -8.93
C ARG A 316 -2.43 9.23 -9.87
N LEU A 317 -2.47 8.44 -10.93
CA LEU A 317 -1.48 8.44 -11.99
C LEU A 317 -2.04 9.17 -13.20
N HIS A 318 -1.32 10.16 -13.72
CA HIS A 318 -1.71 10.95 -14.88
C HIS A 318 -0.96 10.49 -16.12
N PHE A 319 -1.71 10.27 -17.20
CA PHE A 319 -1.22 9.78 -18.47
C PHE A 319 -1.73 10.63 -19.63
N CYS A 320 -0.89 10.85 -20.62
CA CYS A 320 -1.24 11.44 -21.88
C CYS A 320 -0.24 10.97 -22.94
N ASP A 321 -0.73 10.34 -24.00
CA ASP A 321 0.13 9.86 -25.07
C ASP A 321 0.60 11.02 -25.94
N ILE A 322 1.83 11.46 -25.66
CA ILE A 322 2.54 12.52 -26.39
C ILE A 322 3.72 11.99 -27.21
N ILE A 323 3.87 10.66 -27.32
CA ILE A 323 5.03 10.03 -27.97
C ILE A 323 4.67 9.20 -29.20
N SER A 324 3.45 8.68 -29.26
CA SER A 324 2.97 7.87 -30.39
C SER A 324 2.63 8.75 -31.60
N LYS A 325 2.78 8.17 -32.79
CA LYS A 325 2.41 8.84 -34.06
C LYS A 325 1.07 8.37 -34.62
N SER A 326 0.57 7.24 -34.13
CA SER A 326 -0.69 6.60 -34.52
C SER A 326 -1.33 5.95 -33.30
N LEU A 327 -2.64 5.68 -33.39
CA LEU A 327 -3.36 4.91 -32.38
C LEU A 327 -2.83 3.46 -32.35
N ASN A 328 -3.04 2.78 -31.21
CA ASN A 328 -2.63 1.40 -30.97
C ASN A 328 -1.12 1.14 -31.17
N ASP A 329 -0.27 2.15 -30.91
CA ASP A 329 1.19 2.02 -31.02
C ASP A 329 1.85 1.73 -29.67
N LEU A 330 1.27 2.15 -28.54
CA LEU A 330 1.91 2.08 -27.22
C LEU A 330 1.10 1.25 -26.23
N TYR A 331 1.67 0.12 -25.81
CA TYR A 331 1.13 -0.77 -24.77
C TYR A 331 2.16 -0.97 -23.68
N PHE A 332 1.80 -0.67 -22.43
CA PHE A 332 2.73 -0.77 -21.31
C PHE A 332 2.06 -1.17 -20.00
N ASN A 333 2.86 -1.70 -19.09
CA ASN A 333 2.41 -2.11 -17.78
C ASN A 333 2.80 -1.06 -16.74
N VAL A 334 1.92 -0.89 -15.77
CA VAL A 334 2.13 -0.07 -14.58
C VAL A 334 2.15 -0.98 -13.37
N TYR A 335 3.16 -0.82 -12.54
CA TYR A 335 3.33 -1.59 -11.31
C TYR A 335 3.37 -0.63 -10.11
N MET A 336 2.81 -1.08 -9.00
CA MET A 336 2.85 -0.38 -7.72
C MET A 336 3.29 -1.35 -6.62
N ASN A 337 4.37 -1.03 -5.91
CA ASN A 337 4.97 -1.91 -4.90
C ASN A 337 5.23 -3.34 -5.43
N GLY A 338 5.74 -3.43 -6.66
CA GLY A 338 6.03 -4.70 -7.34
C GLY A 338 4.80 -5.46 -7.83
N MET A 339 3.58 -5.01 -7.53
CA MET A 339 2.33 -5.61 -7.99
C MET A 339 1.86 -4.96 -9.28
N MET A 340 1.19 -5.73 -10.14
CA MET A 340 0.60 -5.22 -11.37
C MET A 340 -0.62 -4.35 -11.04
N ALA A 341 -0.52 -3.06 -11.34
CA ALA A 341 -1.60 -2.10 -11.13
C ALA A 341 -2.46 -1.92 -12.38
N VAL A 342 -1.83 -1.86 -13.55
CA VAL A 342 -2.49 -1.85 -14.86
C VAL A 342 -1.69 -2.70 -15.82
N SER A 343 -2.35 -3.65 -16.48
CA SER A 343 -1.74 -4.50 -17.51
C SER A 343 -2.14 -4.00 -18.90
N GLY A 344 -1.18 -3.92 -19.83
CA GLY A 344 -1.41 -3.59 -21.23
C GLY A 344 -2.15 -2.26 -21.43
N LEU A 345 -1.78 -1.23 -20.68
CA LEU A 345 -2.40 0.09 -20.78
C LEU A 345 -2.18 0.67 -22.17
N ASP A 346 -3.30 0.93 -22.85
CA ASP A 346 -3.36 1.62 -24.12
C ASP A 346 -4.26 2.85 -23.98
N LEU A 347 -3.64 4.02 -24.08
CA LEU A 347 -4.32 5.30 -23.90
C LEU A 347 -5.20 5.64 -25.11
N SER A 348 -4.88 5.12 -26.28
CA SER A 348 -5.57 5.45 -27.53
C SER A 348 -6.96 4.81 -27.60
N THR A 349 -7.11 3.59 -27.09
CA THR A 349 -8.41 2.92 -26.94
C THR A 349 -9.27 3.53 -25.85
N LEU A 350 -8.66 3.97 -24.74
CA LEU A 350 -9.38 4.60 -23.62
C LEU A 350 -9.88 6.00 -23.93
N THR A 351 -9.15 6.77 -24.75
CA THR A 351 -9.44 8.20 -24.98
C THR A 351 -9.91 8.51 -26.40
N SER A 352 -9.89 7.52 -27.31
CA SER A 352 -10.22 7.66 -28.74
C SER A 352 -9.35 8.70 -29.48
N GLY A 353 -8.15 8.99 -28.98
CA GLY A 353 -7.25 9.98 -29.56
C GLY A 353 -5.83 9.94 -29.00
N LEU A 354 -4.95 10.75 -29.59
CA LEU A 354 -3.62 11.05 -29.05
C LEU A 354 -3.65 12.40 -28.33
N ALA A 355 -2.67 12.65 -27.46
CA ALA A 355 -2.61 13.86 -26.63
C ALA A 355 -3.89 14.15 -25.83
N MET A 356 -4.61 13.08 -25.47
CA MET A 356 -5.80 13.13 -24.62
C MET A 356 -5.41 12.85 -23.16
N ALA A 357 -5.88 13.70 -22.24
CA ALA A 357 -5.65 13.52 -20.82
C ALA A 357 -6.40 12.28 -20.29
N TYR A 358 -5.70 11.46 -19.51
CA TYR A 358 -6.26 10.32 -18.81
C TYR A 358 -5.65 10.22 -17.42
N TYR A 359 -6.41 9.70 -16.46
CA TYR A 359 -5.88 9.42 -15.13
C TYR A 359 -6.44 8.11 -14.61
N LYS A 360 -5.69 7.47 -13.71
CA LYS A 360 -6.09 6.24 -13.04
C LYS A 360 -5.92 6.37 -11.54
N ASP A 361 -7.00 6.11 -10.81
CA ASP A 361 -7.06 6.19 -9.36
C ASP A 361 -6.91 4.81 -8.73
N ILE A 362 -6.00 4.72 -7.77
CA ILE A 362 -5.61 3.49 -7.10
C ILE A 362 -5.50 3.77 -5.60
N VAL A 363 -6.14 2.93 -4.80
CA VAL A 363 -6.05 2.97 -3.34
C VAL A 363 -5.10 1.87 -2.87
N LEU A 364 -4.13 2.27 -2.04
CA LEU A 364 -3.20 1.40 -1.36
C LEU A 364 -3.54 1.34 0.12
N ASN A 365 -3.73 0.13 0.65
CA ASN A 365 -3.89 -0.07 2.08
C ASN A 365 -2.54 0.10 2.82
N ALA A 366 -2.59 0.38 4.11
CA ALA A 366 -1.41 0.49 4.98
C ALA A 366 -0.51 -0.77 4.92
N SER A 367 -1.11 -1.96 4.77
CA SER A 367 -0.38 -3.23 4.61
C SER A 367 0.43 -3.32 3.32
N VAL A 368 0.08 -2.54 2.30
CA VAL A 368 0.78 -2.46 1.01
C VAL A 368 1.79 -1.33 1.00
N ALA A 369 1.43 -0.18 1.59
CA ALA A 369 2.26 1.02 1.64
C ALA A 369 3.23 0.99 2.84
N THR A 370 4.00 -0.08 3.01
CA THR A 370 4.89 -0.28 4.15
C THR A 370 6.14 0.62 4.07
N GLY A 371 6.00 1.89 4.46
CA GLY A 371 7.09 2.87 4.58
C GLY A 371 7.52 3.51 3.26
N ARG A 372 7.13 2.93 2.11
CA ARG A 372 7.37 3.48 0.78
C ARG A 372 6.31 3.06 -0.23
N ILE A 373 6.08 3.94 -1.21
CA ILE A 373 5.31 3.65 -2.42
C ILE A 373 6.29 3.71 -3.58
N THR A 374 6.38 2.61 -4.32
CA THR A 374 7.17 2.48 -5.53
C THR A 374 6.21 2.41 -6.71
N ILE A 375 6.39 3.29 -7.69
CA ILE A 375 5.63 3.31 -8.94
C ILE A 375 6.59 2.95 -10.04
N GLN A 376 6.22 2.00 -10.88
CA GLN A 376 7.04 1.56 -11.99
C GLN A 376 6.23 1.52 -13.28
N ILE A 377 6.86 1.93 -14.37
CA ILE A 377 6.33 1.75 -15.72
C ILE A 377 7.32 0.92 -16.52
N GLY A 378 6.81 0.01 -17.36
CA GLY A 378 7.65 -0.85 -18.18
C GLY A 378 6.87 -1.46 -19.34
N PRO A 379 7.57 -2.09 -20.29
CA PRO A 379 6.92 -2.60 -21.48
C PRO A 379 6.04 -3.81 -21.16
N MET A 380 5.02 -4.06 -22.00
CA MET A 380 4.10 -5.20 -21.84
C MET A 380 4.78 -6.58 -22.06
N LYS A 381 6.01 -6.61 -22.57
CA LYS A 381 6.81 -7.82 -22.91
C LYS A 381 6.19 -8.71 -24.00
N GLU A 382 5.15 -8.23 -24.68
CA GLU A 382 4.58 -8.80 -25.89
C GLU A 382 5.03 -8.00 -27.12
N ASN A 383 5.03 -8.63 -28.30
CA ASN A 383 5.40 -7.97 -29.56
C ASN A 383 4.23 -7.13 -30.12
N THR A 384 3.70 -6.23 -29.31
CA THR A 384 2.54 -5.38 -29.64
C THR A 384 2.96 -3.92 -29.62
N GLY A 385 3.06 -3.31 -30.81
CA GLY A 385 3.44 -1.90 -30.96
C GLY A 385 4.90 -1.61 -30.60
N ARG A 386 5.16 -0.37 -30.19
CA ARG A 386 6.44 0.14 -29.70
C ARG A 386 6.70 -0.32 -28.27
N ILE A 387 7.94 -0.73 -28.01
CA ILE A 387 8.44 -1.06 -26.68
C ILE A 387 8.87 0.23 -25.96
N ASP A 388 7.93 0.88 -25.28
CA ASP A 388 8.16 2.06 -24.46
C ASP A 388 7.10 2.10 -23.34
N ALA A 389 7.22 3.04 -22.42
CA ALA A 389 6.22 3.32 -21.40
C ALA A 389 6.35 4.79 -20.99
N LEU A 390 5.27 5.44 -20.55
CA LEU A 390 5.30 6.84 -20.12
C LEU A 390 4.48 7.11 -18.86
N LEU A 391 4.82 8.22 -18.17
CA LEU A 391 4.06 8.78 -17.06
C LEU A 391 4.19 10.31 -17.07
N ASN A 392 3.07 11.03 -16.89
CA ASN A 392 3.00 12.50 -16.99
C ASN A 392 2.88 13.19 -15.62
N GLY A 393 2.24 12.54 -14.65
CA GLY A 393 2.04 13.12 -13.31
C GLY A 393 1.67 12.07 -12.27
N VAL A 394 1.88 12.43 -11.00
CA VAL A 394 1.53 11.57 -9.85
C VAL A 394 0.99 12.44 -8.72
N GLU A 395 -0.13 12.05 -8.13
CA GLU A 395 -0.62 12.58 -6.85
C GLU A 395 -0.69 11.44 -5.83
N ILE A 396 -0.18 11.67 -4.62
CA ILE A 396 -0.24 10.73 -3.49
C ILE A 396 -0.86 11.46 -2.31
N LEU A 397 -2.04 11.02 -1.93
CA LEU A 397 -2.85 11.58 -0.86
C LEU A 397 -2.98 10.54 0.25
N LYS A 398 -2.49 10.86 1.45
CA LYS A 398 -2.69 10.04 2.65
C LYS A 398 -4.16 10.10 3.04
N MET A 399 -4.75 8.95 3.32
CA MET A 399 -6.13 8.82 3.80
C MET A 399 -6.14 8.80 5.33
N ASN A 400 -7.20 9.36 5.92
CA ASN A 400 -7.41 9.23 7.36
C ASN A 400 -7.56 7.77 7.78
N ASN A 401 -7.18 7.48 9.02
CA ASN A 401 -7.35 6.17 9.61
C ASN A 401 -8.78 5.95 10.13
N SER A 402 -9.03 4.79 10.74
CA SER A 402 -10.35 4.39 11.25
C SER A 402 -10.94 5.30 12.34
N VAL A 403 -10.12 6.17 12.94
CA VAL A 403 -10.54 7.12 13.99
C VAL A 403 -10.56 8.56 13.50
N GLY A 404 -10.47 8.80 12.19
CA GLY A 404 -10.53 10.14 11.63
C GLY A 404 -9.24 10.95 11.77
N SER A 405 -8.10 10.31 12.04
CA SER A 405 -6.82 11.01 12.12
C SER A 405 -6.01 10.89 10.83
N LEU A 406 -5.33 11.97 10.45
CA LEU A 406 -4.36 12.06 9.35
C LEU A 406 -2.90 12.13 9.86
N ASP A 407 -2.73 12.25 11.18
CA ASP A 407 -1.45 12.42 11.84
C ASP A 407 -1.53 11.81 13.24
N GLY A 408 -0.87 10.67 13.45
CA GLY A 408 -0.92 9.91 14.70
C GLY A 408 -2.08 8.90 14.83
N GLU A 409 -2.19 8.33 16.03
CA GLU A 409 -3.04 7.17 16.33
C GLU A 409 -4.38 7.55 16.99
N PHE A 410 -4.61 8.83 17.33
CA PHE A 410 -5.78 9.24 18.10
C PHE A 410 -6.76 10.07 17.27
N GLY A 411 -8.05 9.78 17.39
CA GLY A 411 -9.15 10.58 16.86
C GLY A 411 -9.44 11.82 17.70
N VAL A 412 -10.32 12.69 17.20
CA VAL A 412 -10.74 13.94 17.89
C VAL A 412 -11.38 13.64 19.24
N ASP A 413 -12.09 12.52 19.34
CA ASP A 413 -12.75 12.01 20.55
C ASP A 413 -11.80 11.29 21.52
N GLY A 414 -10.50 11.19 21.18
CA GLY A 414 -9.50 10.45 21.94
C GLY A 414 -9.55 8.93 21.73
N SER A 415 -10.34 8.43 20.77
CA SER A 415 -10.30 7.03 20.36
C SER A 415 -8.96 6.67 19.72
N MET A 416 -8.48 5.45 19.91
CA MET A 416 -7.17 5.00 19.40
C MET A 416 -7.35 4.06 18.20
N ALA A 417 -6.64 4.35 17.11
CA ALA A 417 -6.53 3.49 15.93
C ALA A 417 -5.97 2.12 16.34
N GLY A 418 -6.64 1.04 15.93
CA GLY A 418 -6.30 -0.33 16.36
C GLY A 418 -6.88 -0.75 17.72
N GLY A 419 -7.57 0.12 18.45
CA GLY A 419 -8.28 -0.19 19.71
C GLY A 419 -9.60 -0.95 19.53
N GLY A 420 -10.14 -1.02 18.31
CA GLY A 420 -11.41 -1.67 17.97
C GLY A 420 -11.36 -3.20 17.87
N GLY A 421 -10.19 -3.82 18.08
CA GLY A 421 -9.97 -5.25 17.89
C GLY A 421 -9.23 -5.93 19.05
N SER A 422 -9.60 -5.66 20.30
CA SER A 422 -9.18 -6.53 21.42
C SER A 422 -10.07 -6.33 22.65
N SER A 423 -11.25 -6.94 22.64
CA SER A 423 -11.98 -7.27 23.87
C SER A 423 -11.08 -8.01 24.88
N ASN A 424 -10.02 -8.68 24.41
CA ASN A 424 -9.05 -9.40 25.22
C ASN A 424 -8.19 -8.49 26.10
N ARG A 425 -7.80 -7.26 25.71
CA ARG A 425 -7.01 -6.39 26.62
C ARG A 425 -7.84 -5.84 27.78
N ARG A 426 -9.10 -5.47 27.54
CA ARG A 426 -10.04 -5.08 28.61
C ARG A 426 -10.41 -6.27 29.50
N ALA A 427 -10.59 -7.46 28.93
CA ALA A 427 -10.83 -8.67 29.69
C ALA A 427 -9.62 -9.08 30.54
N VAL A 428 -8.39 -9.01 30.01
CA VAL A 428 -7.15 -9.31 30.75
C VAL A 428 -6.93 -8.32 31.90
N ALA A 429 -7.21 -7.03 31.69
CA ALA A 429 -7.17 -6.04 32.78
C ALA A 429 -8.22 -6.34 33.85
N ALA A 430 -9.47 -6.65 33.46
CA ALA A 430 -10.53 -7.02 34.39
C ALA A 430 -10.22 -8.31 35.18
N VAL A 431 -9.63 -9.30 34.52
CA VAL A 431 -9.17 -10.55 35.15
C VAL A 431 -7.99 -10.27 36.11
N GLY A 432 -7.08 -9.37 35.75
CA GLY A 432 -6.01 -8.91 36.65
C GLY A 432 -6.54 -8.23 37.91
N PHE A 433 -7.53 -7.34 37.79
CA PHE A 433 -8.18 -6.69 38.93
C PHE A 433 -8.99 -7.70 39.78
N ALA A 434 -9.69 -8.65 39.16
CA ALA A 434 -10.42 -9.69 39.87
C ALA A 434 -9.48 -10.64 40.63
N MET A 435 -8.33 -11.01 40.06
CA MET A 435 -7.31 -11.81 40.73
C MET A 435 -6.67 -11.06 41.90
N MET A 436 -6.39 -9.76 41.74
CA MET A 436 -5.85 -8.94 42.82
C MET A 436 -6.84 -8.83 43.99
N PHE A 437 -8.11 -8.54 43.70
CA PHE A 437 -9.15 -8.43 44.72
C PHE A 437 -9.43 -9.78 45.40
N GLY A 438 -9.42 -10.88 44.65
CA GLY A 438 -9.53 -12.24 45.17
C GLY A 438 -8.38 -12.62 46.11
N ALA A 439 -7.14 -12.21 45.77
CA ALA A 439 -5.98 -12.43 46.63
C ALA A 439 -6.08 -11.63 47.94
N PHE A 440 -6.47 -10.35 47.88
CA PHE A 440 -6.66 -9.52 49.08
C PHE A 440 -7.80 -10.03 49.97
N ALA A 441 -8.92 -10.46 49.39
CA ALA A 441 -10.03 -11.06 50.14
C ALA A 441 -9.62 -12.39 50.79
N GLY A 442 -8.86 -13.23 50.07
CA GLY A 442 -8.30 -14.48 50.60
C GLY A 442 -7.35 -14.25 51.78
N LEU A 443 -6.47 -13.26 51.67
CA LEU A 443 -5.53 -12.88 52.73
C LEU A 443 -6.27 -12.32 53.95
N GLY A 444 -7.28 -11.48 53.73
CA GLY A 444 -8.17 -10.97 54.79
C GLY A 444 -8.91 -12.09 55.53
N ALA A 445 -9.47 -13.07 54.80
CA ALA A 445 -10.12 -14.23 55.40
C ALA A 445 -9.14 -15.10 56.20
N MET A 446 -7.90 -15.25 55.72
CA MET A 446 -6.85 -15.99 56.43
C MET A 446 -6.48 -15.32 57.76
N VAL A 447 -6.32 -13.99 57.76
CA VAL A 447 -6.01 -13.20 58.96
C VAL A 447 -7.16 -13.27 59.98
N VAL A 448 -8.41 -13.13 59.54
CA VAL A 448 -9.59 -13.24 60.43
C VAL A 448 -9.70 -14.64 61.06
N LYS A 449 -9.44 -15.70 60.27
CA LYS A 449 -9.47 -17.08 60.76
C LYS A 449 -8.27 -17.40 61.65
N TRP A 450 -7.14 -16.72 61.46
CA TRP A 450 -5.99 -16.81 62.35
C TRP A 450 -6.24 -16.13 63.70
N TYR A 451 -6.93 -14.98 63.69
CA TYR A 451 -7.30 -14.24 64.90
C TYR A 451 -8.36 -14.97 65.74
N LYS A 452 -9.24 -15.77 65.10
CA LYS A 452 -10.26 -16.60 65.77
C LYS A 452 -9.79 -18.02 66.16
N ARG A 453 -8.47 -18.28 66.26
CA ARG A 453 -7.96 -19.63 66.59
C ARG A 453 -8.29 -20.08 68.03
N PRO A 454 -8.89 -21.26 68.24
CA PRO A 454 -8.99 -21.89 69.56
C PRO A 454 -7.64 -22.47 70.02
N LYS A 455 -7.38 -22.46 71.35
CA LYS A 455 -6.06 -22.67 71.98
C LYS A 455 -5.48 -24.10 71.89
N ASP A 456 -6.19 -25.07 71.32
CA ASP A 456 -5.78 -26.50 71.36
C ASP A 456 -5.14 -27.05 70.07
N TRP A 457 -4.73 -26.18 69.13
CA TRP A 457 -4.19 -26.61 67.83
C TRP A 457 -2.85 -27.37 67.88
N ARG A 458 -2.14 -27.32 69.02
CA ARG A 458 -0.81 -27.92 69.19
C ARG A 458 -0.80 -29.45 69.36
N ARG A 459 -1.95 -30.12 69.43
CA ARG A 459 -2.04 -31.58 69.69
C ARG A 459 -2.44 -32.44 68.48
N ARG A 460 -2.50 -31.91 67.25
CA ARG A 460 -2.80 -32.72 66.06
C ARG A 460 -1.78 -32.44 64.95
N ASN A 461 -0.83 -33.36 64.77
CA ASN A 461 0.19 -33.34 63.71
C ASN A 461 -0.41 -33.71 62.34
N SER A 462 -1.32 -32.89 61.82
CA SER A 462 -1.69 -32.97 60.40
C SER A 462 -2.36 -31.67 59.94
N PHE A 463 -1.71 -30.97 59.00
CA PHE A 463 -2.21 -29.73 58.40
C PHE A 463 -3.27 -30.00 57.31
N SER A 464 -3.46 -31.26 56.92
CA SER A 464 -4.22 -31.64 55.73
C SER A 464 -5.71 -31.89 56.01
N SER A 465 -6.10 -32.24 57.25
CA SER A 465 -7.48 -32.62 57.56
C SER A 465 -8.42 -31.44 57.87
N TRP A 466 -7.90 -30.20 57.94
CA TRP A 466 -8.74 -29.00 58.12
C TRP A 466 -9.01 -28.27 56.80
N LEU A 467 -8.25 -28.55 55.73
CA LEU A 467 -8.39 -27.80 54.48
C LEU A 467 -9.44 -28.37 53.52
N LEU A 468 -9.91 -29.61 53.68
CA LEU A 468 -10.91 -30.18 52.77
C LEU A 468 -11.88 -31.15 53.48
N PRO A 469 -13.17 -30.83 53.64
CA PRO A 469 -14.21 -31.85 53.65
C PRO A 469 -14.43 -32.29 52.20
N VAL A 470 -13.93 -33.47 51.83
CA VAL A 470 -14.27 -34.10 50.55
C VAL A 470 -15.71 -34.61 50.65
N HIS A 471 -16.65 -33.88 50.06
CA HIS A 471 -17.94 -34.44 49.67
C HIS A 471 -18.02 -34.49 48.15
N THR A 472 -18.29 -35.69 47.67
CA THR A 472 -18.39 -36.16 46.30
C THR A 472 -19.54 -35.46 45.55
N SER A 473 -19.22 -34.74 44.46
CA SER A 473 -20.22 -34.11 43.60
C SER A 473 -20.75 -35.09 42.55
N THR A 474 -21.96 -35.58 42.77
CA THR A 474 -22.83 -36.17 41.74
C THR A 474 -23.25 -35.05 40.77
N SER A 475 -23.05 -35.26 39.47
CA SER A 475 -23.40 -34.31 38.41
C SER A 475 -24.90 -34.37 38.07
N THR A 476 -25.63 -33.27 38.24
CA THR A 476 -27.01 -33.10 37.77
C THR A 476 -27.06 -32.02 36.69
N PHE A 477 -27.38 -32.43 35.46
CA PHE A 477 -27.77 -31.54 34.37
C PHE A 477 -29.20 -31.02 34.60
N THR A 478 -29.38 -29.71 34.59
CA THR A 478 -30.72 -29.08 34.62
C THR A 478 -31.26 -28.92 33.22
N THR A 479 -32.32 -29.68 32.94
CA THR A 479 -33.24 -29.54 31.81
C THR A 479 -34.26 -28.42 32.07
N SER A 480 -34.53 -27.55 31.10
CA SER A 480 -35.79 -26.79 31.03
C SER A 480 -36.56 -27.17 29.76
N LYS A 481 -37.80 -27.61 29.97
CA LYS A 481 -38.77 -28.08 28.97
C LYS A 481 -39.39 -26.94 28.15
N GLY A 482 -39.69 -27.23 26.89
CA GLY A 482 -40.70 -26.57 26.06
C GLY A 482 -41.07 -27.43 24.86
N SER A 483 -42.28 -28.00 24.87
CA SER A 483 -42.94 -28.81 23.81
C SER A 483 -43.29 -27.97 22.56
N ALA A 484 -43.51 -28.45 21.33
CA ALA A 484 -44.21 -29.66 20.90
C ALA A 484 -43.97 -29.98 19.39
N TYR A 485 -44.11 -31.27 19.06
CA TYR A 485 -44.56 -31.92 17.80
C TYR A 485 -43.80 -31.74 16.46
N GLY A 486 -43.39 -32.88 15.87
CA GLY A 486 -43.33 -33.06 14.41
C GLY A 486 -42.05 -33.67 13.80
N SER A 487 -41.98 -35.01 13.81
CA SER A 487 -41.09 -35.93 13.07
C SER A 487 -40.44 -35.42 11.77
N HIS A 488 -39.10 -35.54 11.62
CA HIS A 488 -38.43 -36.49 10.70
C HIS A 488 -36.91 -36.62 10.99
N LYS A 489 -36.38 -37.80 10.68
CA LYS A 489 -35.05 -38.35 10.99
C LYS A 489 -33.86 -37.55 10.42
N SER A 490 -32.78 -37.55 11.22
CA SER A 490 -31.33 -37.50 10.86
C SER A 490 -30.86 -36.39 9.91
N GLY A 491 -29.97 -35.45 10.26
CA GLY A 491 -29.01 -35.43 11.35
C GLY A 491 -27.65 -35.02 10.81
N TYR A 492 -27.49 -33.77 10.35
CA TYR A 492 -26.18 -33.10 10.18
C TYR A 492 -26.40 -31.58 10.30
N THR A 493 -26.26 -31.00 11.49
CA THR A 493 -26.17 -29.54 11.62
C THR A 493 -24.73 -29.12 11.36
N PHE A 494 -24.49 -28.62 10.15
CA PHE A 494 -23.32 -27.81 9.86
C PHE A 494 -23.38 -26.55 10.73
N SER A 495 -22.46 -26.42 11.67
CA SER A 495 -22.21 -25.14 12.35
C SER A 495 -21.05 -24.47 11.62
N SER A 496 -21.38 -23.58 10.69
CA SER A 496 -20.45 -22.59 10.17
C SER A 496 -20.33 -21.48 11.23
N THR A 497 -19.41 -21.65 12.17
CA THR A 497 -18.97 -20.54 13.02
C THR A 497 -18.00 -19.67 12.25
N LEU A 498 -18.36 -18.40 12.17
CA LEU A 498 -17.52 -17.26 11.79
C LEU A 498 -16.06 -17.41 12.29
N GLY A 499 -15.11 -17.45 11.35
CA GLY A 499 -13.75 -16.95 11.54
C GLY A 499 -12.74 -17.78 12.34
N LEU A 500 -13.08 -18.98 12.82
CA LEU A 500 -12.11 -19.91 13.42
C LEU A 500 -12.18 -21.23 12.65
N GLY A 501 -11.04 -21.66 12.10
CA GLY A 501 -10.92 -22.76 11.15
C GLY A 501 -11.66 -24.06 11.53
N ARG A 502 -11.97 -24.84 10.51
CA ARG A 502 -12.72 -26.10 10.63
C ARG A 502 -11.99 -27.08 11.57
N TYR A 503 -12.64 -27.54 12.64
CA TYR A 503 -12.13 -28.67 13.42
C TYR A 503 -12.44 -29.96 12.65
N MET A 504 -11.40 -30.63 12.15
CA MET A 504 -11.55 -31.94 11.51
C MET A 504 -11.65 -33.02 12.59
N SER A 505 -12.64 -33.88 12.48
CA SER A 505 -12.74 -35.07 13.32
C SER A 505 -11.59 -36.04 13.00
N LEU A 506 -11.15 -36.83 13.98
CA LEU A 506 -10.11 -37.85 13.76
C LEU A 506 -10.50 -38.84 12.64
N SER A 507 -11.80 -39.15 12.52
CA SER A 507 -12.34 -39.99 11.44
C SER A 507 -12.21 -39.35 10.05
N GLU A 508 -12.42 -38.04 9.94
CA GLU A 508 -12.20 -37.33 8.67
C GLU A 508 -10.71 -37.29 8.30
N LEU A 509 -9.83 -37.06 9.28
CA LEU A 509 -8.38 -37.11 9.08
C LEU A 509 -7.92 -38.51 8.65
N GLN A 510 -8.44 -39.57 9.29
CA GLN A 510 -8.14 -40.95 8.93
C GLN A 510 -8.66 -41.32 7.54
N ALA A 511 -9.84 -40.84 7.15
CA ALA A 511 -10.37 -41.05 5.80
C ALA A 511 -9.54 -40.32 4.73
N ALA A 512 -9.16 -39.05 4.98
CA ALA A 512 -8.39 -38.25 4.05
C ALA A 512 -6.94 -38.76 3.88
N THR A 513 -6.34 -39.31 4.94
CA THR A 513 -4.95 -39.78 4.94
C THR A 513 -4.82 -41.30 4.69
N LYS A 514 -5.89 -41.98 4.27
CA LYS A 514 -5.95 -43.44 4.11
C LYS A 514 -5.39 -44.18 5.34
N ASN A 515 -5.85 -43.78 6.53
CA ASN A 515 -5.40 -44.29 7.84
C ASN A 515 -3.91 -44.04 8.13
N PHE A 516 -3.38 -42.89 7.69
CA PHE A 516 -1.96 -42.56 7.80
C PHE A 516 -1.06 -43.63 7.16
N ASP A 517 -1.39 -44.02 5.92
CA ASP A 517 -0.63 -45.02 5.17
C ASP A 517 0.85 -44.64 5.13
N GLN A 518 1.71 -45.55 5.59
CA GLN A 518 3.14 -45.31 5.71
C GLN A 518 3.78 -45.10 4.33
N ASN A 519 3.21 -45.68 3.28
CA ASN A 519 3.70 -45.54 1.92
C ASN A 519 3.37 -44.18 1.29
N ALA A 520 2.49 -43.38 1.92
CA ALA A 520 2.11 -42.04 1.47
C ALA A 520 2.76 -40.93 2.31
N ALA A 521 3.66 -41.27 3.23
CA ALA A 521 4.36 -40.34 4.10
C ALA A 521 5.83 -40.21 3.68
N LEU A 522 6.35 -38.98 3.61
CA LEU A 522 7.72 -38.66 3.19
C LEU A 522 8.81 -39.48 3.91
N CYS A 523 8.59 -39.81 5.19
CA CYS A 523 9.57 -40.53 6.01
C CYS A 523 9.36 -42.06 6.06
N ALA A 524 8.34 -42.60 5.37
CA ALA A 524 7.96 -44.01 5.36
C ALA A 524 7.93 -44.69 6.76
N ARG A 525 7.55 -43.93 7.78
CA ARG A 525 7.57 -44.35 9.19
C ARG A 525 6.28 -43.93 9.89
N PRO A 526 5.76 -44.74 10.82
CA PRO A 526 4.62 -44.33 11.64
C PRO A 526 5.01 -43.19 12.58
N ALA A 527 4.04 -42.34 12.92
CA ALA A 527 4.25 -41.19 13.81
C ALA A 527 4.82 -41.60 15.19
N ILE A 528 4.45 -42.79 15.68
CA ILE A 528 4.97 -43.38 16.91
C ILE A 528 5.38 -44.83 16.62
N ASN A 529 6.65 -45.17 16.84
CA ASN A 529 7.14 -46.55 16.77
C ASN A 529 7.80 -46.97 18.10
N PRO A 530 7.10 -47.72 18.97
CA PRO A 530 7.63 -48.12 20.27
C PRO A 530 8.75 -49.16 20.20
N ALA A 531 9.00 -49.77 19.04
CA ALA A 531 10.09 -50.74 18.85
C ALA A 531 11.46 -50.08 18.61
N LEU A 532 11.52 -48.75 18.49
CA LEU A 532 12.76 -48.00 18.28
C LEU A 532 13.33 -47.44 19.59
N PRO A 533 14.62 -47.07 19.64
CA PRO A 533 15.22 -46.40 20.79
C PRO A 533 14.44 -45.15 21.19
N ARG A 534 14.39 -44.82 22.49
CA ARG A 534 13.53 -43.76 23.06
C ARG A 534 13.54 -42.43 22.27
N GLU A 535 14.70 -42.01 21.79
CA GLU A 535 14.89 -40.77 21.03
C GLU A 535 14.34 -40.81 19.59
N GLN A 536 13.99 -42.00 19.08
CA GLN A 536 13.45 -42.24 17.75
C GLN A 536 12.00 -42.74 17.76
N VAL A 537 11.40 -42.90 18.93
CA VAL A 537 10.02 -43.38 19.08
C VAL A 537 9.04 -42.39 18.46
N ASN A 538 9.25 -41.08 18.69
CA ASN A 538 8.44 -40.02 18.13
C ASN A 538 9.08 -39.50 16.83
N LEU A 539 8.36 -39.63 15.71
CA LEU A 539 8.84 -39.21 14.39
C LEU A 539 9.14 -37.71 14.33
N ALA A 540 8.30 -36.87 14.95
CA ALA A 540 8.43 -35.42 14.93
C ALA A 540 9.70 -34.96 15.68
N GLU A 541 9.95 -35.52 16.87
CA GLU A 541 11.15 -35.21 17.64
C GLU A 541 12.42 -35.67 16.89
N TRP A 542 12.39 -36.88 16.34
CA TRP A 542 13.49 -37.42 15.55
C TRP A 542 13.80 -36.60 14.29
N ALA A 543 12.77 -36.23 13.52
CA ALA A 543 12.93 -35.47 12.29
C ALA A 543 13.47 -34.05 12.57
N LEU A 544 12.97 -33.38 13.62
CA LEU A 544 13.46 -32.07 14.03
C LEU A 544 14.93 -32.11 14.51
N GLN A 545 15.40 -33.22 15.09
CA GLN A 545 16.82 -33.38 15.43
C GLN A 545 17.72 -33.46 14.18
N TRP A 546 17.31 -34.20 13.15
CA TRP A 546 18.06 -34.29 11.87
C TRP A 546 18.03 -32.97 11.10
N LYS A 547 16.92 -32.24 11.16
CA LYS A 547 16.82 -30.86 10.66
C LYS A 547 17.82 -29.93 11.34
N ARG A 548 17.90 -29.94 12.68
CA ARG A 548 18.89 -29.13 13.44
C ARG A 548 20.34 -29.46 13.10
N LYS A 549 20.61 -30.71 12.70
CA LYS A 549 21.93 -31.15 12.23
C LYS A 549 22.21 -30.81 10.76
N GLY A 550 21.26 -30.16 10.06
CA GLY A 550 21.39 -29.81 8.64
C GLY A 550 21.30 -31.00 7.67
N LEU A 551 20.87 -32.17 8.13
CA LEU A 551 20.88 -33.43 7.38
C LEU A 551 19.44 -33.94 7.15
N ILE A 552 18.61 -33.12 6.51
CA ILE A 552 17.19 -33.41 6.24
C ILE A 552 17.05 -34.59 5.26
N GLU A 553 18.01 -34.79 4.36
CA GLU A 553 18.00 -35.90 3.39
C GLU A 553 17.96 -37.29 4.05
N LYS A 554 18.40 -37.41 5.31
CA LYS A 554 18.37 -38.68 6.08
C LYS A 554 17.01 -39.04 6.66
N ILE A 555 16.02 -38.16 6.58
CA ILE A 555 14.67 -38.42 7.09
C ILE A 555 13.70 -38.94 6.02
N ILE A 556 14.13 -38.94 4.76
CA ILE A 556 13.32 -39.33 3.60
C ILE A 556 13.31 -40.84 3.46
N ASP A 557 12.22 -41.40 2.96
CA ASP A 557 12.17 -42.77 2.45
C ASP A 557 13.33 -43.03 1.47
N PRO A 558 14.15 -44.08 1.67
CA PRO A 558 15.18 -44.48 0.71
C PRO A 558 14.71 -44.63 -0.74
N ASN A 559 13.44 -44.94 -0.98
CA ASN A 559 12.85 -45.05 -2.32
C ASN A 559 12.51 -43.71 -2.98
N LEU A 560 12.50 -42.62 -2.20
CA LEU A 560 12.28 -41.23 -2.62
C LEU A 560 13.57 -40.39 -2.50
N ALA A 561 14.60 -40.94 -1.87
CA ALA A 561 15.89 -40.30 -1.73
C ALA A 561 16.54 -40.11 -3.11
N GLY A 562 16.85 -38.85 -3.46
CA GLY A 562 17.44 -38.48 -4.74
C GLY A 562 16.43 -38.10 -5.84
N THR A 563 15.13 -38.35 -5.65
CA THR A 563 14.09 -37.90 -6.59
C THR A 563 13.44 -36.56 -6.20
N ILE A 564 13.78 -36.03 -5.02
CA ILE A 564 13.22 -34.80 -4.47
C ILE A 564 14.27 -33.68 -4.52
N ASN A 565 13.87 -32.53 -5.06
CA ASN A 565 14.65 -31.30 -5.07
C ASN A 565 14.91 -30.81 -3.63
N LYS A 566 16.15 -30.41 -3.36
CA LYS A 566 16.60 -30.01 -2.02
C LYS A 566 15.88 -28.77 -1.47
N ASP A 567 15.60 -27.79 -2.33
CA ASP A 567 14.92 -26.54 -1.95
C ASP A 567 13.42 -26.79 -1.69
N SER A 568 12.79 -27.65 -2.50
CA SER A 568 11.42 -28.14 -2.28
C SER A 568 11.30 -28.87 -0.94
N LEU A 569 12.19 -29.82 -0.68
CA LEU A 569 12.26 -30.56 0.58
C LEU A 569 12.47 -29.62 1.78
N GLY A 570 13.37 -28.64 1.63
CA GLY A 570 13.64 -27.64 2.65
C GLY A 570 12.39 -26.86 3.04
N LYS A 571 11.60 -26.41 2.04
CA LYS A 571 10.35 -25.66 2.27
C LYS A 571 9.26 -26.53 2.88
N PHE A 572 9.13 -27.78 2.44
CA PHE A 572 8.18 -28.73 3.03
C PHE A 572 8.47 -28.98 4.52
N VAL A 573 9.74 -29.19 4.88
CA VAL A 573 10.17 -29.44 6.27
C VAL A 573 10.14 -28.17 7.13
N GLU A 574 10.26 -26.98 6.52
CA GLU A 574 10.01 -25.69 7.19
C GLU A 574 8.54 -25.54 7.59
N ALA A 575 7.62 -25.87 6.68
CA ALA A 575 6.19 -25.83 6.96
C ALA A 575 5.80 -26.82 8.08
N ALA A 576 6.32 -28.05 8.01
CA ALA A 576 6.07 -29.07 9.03
C ALA A 576 6.58 -28.67 10.42
N GLU A 577 7.73 -28.01 10.53
CA GLU A 577 8.24 -27.51 11.81
C GLU A 577 7.33 -26.45 12.41
N LYS A 578 6.85 -25.48 11.61
CA LYS A 578 5.93 -24.45 12.08
C LYS A 578 4.60 -25.05 12.56
N CYS A 579 4.11 -26.11 11.90
CA CYS A 579 2.93 -26.85 12.34
C CYS A 579 3.13 -27.55 13.70
N LEU A 580 4.37 -27.90 14.05
CA LEU A 580 4.74 -28.58 15.29
C LEU A 580 5.12 -27.62 16.43
N ALA A 581 4.99 -26.29 16.25
CA ALA A 581 5.33 -25.31 17.27
C ALA A 581 4.58 -25.58 18.60
N GLU A 582 5.24 -25.35 19.73
CA GLU A 582 4.70 -25.65 21.06
C GLU A 582 3.48 -24.78 21.39
N TYR A 583 3.53 -23.50 21.02
CA TYR A 583 2.42 -22.56 21.22
C TYR A 583 1.52 -22.51 19.99
N GLY A 584 0.21 -22.55 20.22
CA GLY A 584 -0.78 -22.51 19.14
C GLY A 584 -0.78 -21.22 18.31
N VAL A 585 -0.28 -20.11 18.87
CA VAL A 585 -0.15 -18.82 18.17
C VAL A 585 0.97 -18.81 17.12
N ASP A 586 1.96 -19.70 17.27
CA ASP A 586 3.11 -19.80 16.36
C ASP A 586 2.84 -20.83 15.24
N ARG A 587 1.72 -21.56 15.31
CA ARG A 587 1.30 -22.52 14.28
C ARG A 587 0.63 -21.77 13.12
N PRO A 588 0.98 -22.07 11.87
CA PRO A 588 0.44 -21.40 10.70
C PRO A 588 -1.05 -21.72 10.51
N SER A 589 -1.77 -20.83 9.84
CA SER A 589 -3.15 -21.12 9.43
C SER A 589 -3.17 -22.23 8.37
N MET A 590 -4.30 -22.93 8.20
CA MET A 590 -4.40 -23.97 7.16
C MET A 590 -4.19 -23.40 5.74
N GLY A 591 -4.54 -22.13 5.50
CA GLY A 591 -4.25 -21.44 4.23
C GLY A 591 -2.75 -21.24 4.02
N ASP A 592 -2.01 -20.93 5.08
CA ASP A 592 -0.55 -20.82 5.02
C ASP A 592 0.12 -22.19 4.84
N VAL A 593 -0.40 -23.24 5.48
CA VAL A 593 0.06 -24.61 5.24
C VAL A 593 -0.14 -24.99 3.78
N LEU A 594 -1.35 -24.78 3.24
CA LEU A 594 -1.67 -25.12 1.85
C LEU A 594 -0.72 -24.43 0.87
N TRP A 595 -0.49 -23.13 1.04
CA TRP A 595 0.42 -22.45 0.15
C TRP A 595 1.88 -22.87 0.33
N ASN A 596 2.36 -23.13 1.54
CA ASN A 596 3.73 -23.60 1.70
C ASN A 596 3.92 -24.95 0.99
N LEU A 597 2.89 -25.80 0.97
CA LEU A 597 2.91 -27.05 0.20
C LEU A 597 2.87 -26.79 -1.31
N GLU A 598 2.01 -25.89 -1.78
CA GLU A 598 1.95 -25.50 -3.20
C GLU A 598 3.27 -24.88 -3.69
N TYR A 599 3.88 -24.02 -2.88
CA TYR A 599 5.18 -23.44 -3.16
C TYR A 599 6.30 -24.51 -3.17
N SER A 600 6.24 -25.48 -2.24
CA SER A 600 7.18 -26.61 -2.24
C SER A 600 7.03 -27.45 -3.52
N LEU A 601 5.80 -27.65 -4.01
CA LEU A 601 5.53 -28.36 -5.27
C LEU A 601 6.08 -27.58 -6.48
N GLN A 602 5.83 -26.28 -6.55
CA GLN A 602 6.37 -25.44 -7.63
C GLN A 602 7.91 -25.49 -7.69
N LEU A 603 8.59 -25.55 -6.55
CA LEU A 603 10.06 -25.71 -6.50
C LEU A 603 10.52 -27.08 -7.02
N GLN A 604 9.74 -28.14 -6.80
CA GLN A 604 10.02 -29.46 -7.34
C GLN A 604 9.88 -29.50 -8.86
N GLU A 605 8.85 -28.83 -9.40
CA GLU A 605 8.55 -28.79 -10.84
C GLU A 605 9.51 -27.87 -11.61
N ALA A 606 9.91 -26.74 -11.02
CA ALA A 606 10.80 -25.78 -11.65
C ALA A 606 12.24 -26.28 -11.80
N ASN A 607 12.69 -27.15 -10.89
CA ASN A 607 14.06 -27.67 -10.85
C ASN A 607 14.06 -29.19 -10.58
N PRO A 608 13.63 -30.03 -11.53
CA PRO A 608 13.61 -31.47 -11.34
C PRO A 608 15.04 -32.02 -11.17
N PRO A 609 15.28 -32.96 -10.24
CA PRO A 609 16.58 -33.61 -10.11
C PRO A 609 16.91 -34.45 -11.35
N ASP A 610 18.19 -34.53 -11.72
CA ASP A 610 18.66 -35.33 -12.84
C ASP A 610 18.16 -36.79 -12.72
N PRO A 611 17.68 -37.41 -13.82
CA PRO A 611 17.23 -38.79 -13.77
C PRO A 611 18.37 -39.70 -13.29
N PRO A 612 18.10 -40.68 -12.42
CA PRO A 612 19.13 -41.62 -11.96
C PRO A 612 19.78 -42.30 -13.17
N PRO A 613 21.08 -42.65 -13.11
CA PRO A 613 21.72 -43.42 -14.16
C PRO A 613 20.89 -44.67 -14.46
N GLN A 614 20.39 -44.79 -15.69
CA GLN A 614 19.68 -45.98 -16.12
C GLN A 614 20.57 -47.20 -15.87
N GLU A 615 20.05 -48.12 -15.08
CA GLU A 615 20.60 -49.45 -14.88
C GLU A 615 20.78 -50.09 -16.26
N ALA A 616 22.03 -50.22 -16.69
CA ALA A 616 22.39 -50.74 -17.99
C ALA A 616 21.80 -52.14 -18.17
N ALA A 617 20.89 -52.28 -19.13
CA ALA A 617 20.47 -53.58 -19.62
C ALA A 617 21.71 -54.36 -20.09
N LYS A 618 21.78 -55.62 -19.67
CA LYS A 618 22.78 -56.62 -20.04
C LYS A 618 23.17 -56.54 -21.53
N PRO A 619 24.48 -56.65 -21.86
CA PRO A 619 24.91 -56.74 -23.25
C PRO A 619 24.61 -58.14 -23.80
N THR A 620 23.94 -58.18 -24.96
CA THR A 620 23.92 -59.36 -25.83
C THR A 620 25.09 -59.24 -26.80
N GLU A 621 25.89 -60.31 -26.87
CA GLU A 621 27.05 -60.46 -27.73
C GLU A 621 26.74 -60.25 -29.22
N SER A 622 27.62 -59.52 -29.91
CA SER A 622 28.33 -60.09 -31.07
C SER A 622 29.50 -59.20 -31.56
N LYS A 623 30.70 -59.76 -31.39
CA LYS A 623 31.88 -59.80 -32.29
C LYS A 623 32.64 -58.50 -32.62
N GLU A 624 33.78 -58.39 -31.92
CA GLU A 624 35.16 -58.26 -32.42
C GLU A 624 35.38 -57.56 -33.77
N GLU A 625 36.07 -56.42 -33.72
CA GLU A 625 37.35 -56.29 -34.42
C GLU A 625 38.27 -55.30 -33.69
N GLU A 626 39.50 -55.76 -33.46
CA GLU A 626 40.56 -55.20 -32.64
C GLU A 626 41.44 -54.26 -33.47
N LYS A 627 41.79 -53.07 -32.95
CA LYS A 627 43.15 -52.51 -33.10
C LYS A 627 43.47 -51.33 -32.17
N ALA A 628 44.32 -51.66 -31.20
CA ALA A 628 45.49 -50.95 -30.66
C ALA A 628 45.45 -49.42 -30.45
N VAL A 629 45.57 -49.10 -29.17
CA VAL A 629 46.00 -47.85 -28.53
C VAL A 629 47.38 -47.39 -29.01
N ASN A 630 47.56 -46.08 -29.17
CA ASN A 630 48.81 -45.42 -28.78
C ASN A 630 48.51 -44.13 -28.00
N ILE A 631 49.08 -44.09 -26.79
CA ILE A 631 49.15 -42.94 -25.90
C ILE A 631 50.38 -42.14 -26.32
N GLU A 632 50.23 -40.85 -26.55
CA GLU A 632 51.32 -39.89 -26.34
C GLU A 632 50.89 -38.84 -25.32
N VAL A 633 51.57 -38.92 -24.18
CA VAL A 633 51.68 -37.89 -23.16
C VAL A 633 52.70 -36.88 -23.64
N PHE A 634 52.36 -35.59 -23.62
CA PHE A 634 53.36 -34.54 -23.45
C PHE A 634 52.87 -33.55 -22.40
N GLY A 635 53.57 -33.52 -21.28
CA GLY A 635 53.45 -32.52 -20.24
C GLY A 635 54.41 -31.35 -20.44
N GLY A 636 54.13 -30.28 -19.71
CA GLY A 636 54.99 -29.10 -19.50
C GLY A 636 54.09 -27.93 -19.06
N SER A 637 53.90 -27.66 -17.76
CA SER A 637 54.77 -26.85 -16.86
C SER A 637 54.99 -25.42 -17.41
N SER A 638 54.86 -24.30 -16.69
CA SER A 638 54.91 -24.03 -15.26
C SER A 638 54.59 -22.53 -15.01
N GLN A 639 53.92 -22.24 -13.90
CA GLN A 639 54.13 -21.14 -12.92
C GLN A 639 53.80 -19.64 -13.17
N ARG A 640 53.03 -19.11 -12.18
CA ARG A 640 53.12 -17.84 -11.40
C ARG A 640 52.79 -16.53 -12.15
N GLU A 641 52.12 -15.50 -11.60
CA GLU A 641 52.01 -15.01 -10.22
C GLU A 641 50.82 -14.02 -10.05
N ARG A 642 50.33 -13.93 -8.80
CA ARG A 642 49.46 -12.96 -8.07
C ARG A 642 48.92 -11.67 -8.72
N ASP A 643 47.65 -11.35 -8.41
CA ASP A 643 47.25 -10.28 -7.47
C ASP A 643 45.75 -10.37 -7.08
N GLU A 644 45.41 -9.82 -5.91
CA GLU A 644 44.26 -10.11 -5.02
C GLU A 644 43.07 -9.09 -5.18
N PRO A 645 42.09 -8.99 -4.26
CA PRO A 645 40.75 -9.62 -4.25
C PRO A 645 39.56 -8.67 -4.58
N HIS A 646 38.41 -9.25 -4.96
CA HIS A 646 37.12 -8.56 -4.86
C HIS A 646 35.99 -9.46 -4.34
N ALA A 647 35.45 -9.02 -3.19
CA ALA A 647 34.04 -8.90 -2.82
C ALA A 647 33.11 -10.14 -2.84
N ALA A 648 32.55 -10.39 -1.66
CA ALA A 648 31.46 -11.30 -1.38
C ALA A 648 30.23 -11.03 -2.25
N ALA A 649 29.71 -12.08 -2.89
CA ALA A 649 28.40 -12.10 -3.50
C ALA A 649 27.36 -12.54 -2.45
N GLU A 650 26.51 -11.61 -2.02
CA GLU A 650 25.25 -11.89 -1.34
C GLU A 650 24.24 -12.41 -2.38
N ALA A 651 23.75 -13.63 -2.19
CA ALA A 651 22.74 -14.24 -3.03
C ALA A 651 21.34 -13.76 -2.65
N THR A 652 20.74 -12.97 -3.54
CA THR A 652 19.37 -12.46 -3.45
C THR A 652 18.36 -13.54 -3.84
N THR A 653 17.45 -13.88 -2.94
CA THR A 653 16.31 -14.80 -3.18
C THR A 653 15.21 -14.14 -4.04
N PRO A 654 14.63 -14.81 -5.05
CA PRO A 654 13.47 -14.31 -5.79
C PRO A 654 12.15 -14.63 -5.05
N VAL A 655 11.28 -13.62 -4.93
CA VAL A 655 9.92 -13.72 -4.35
C VAL A 655 8.91 -13.81 -5.49
N ILE A 656 8.15 -14.92 -5.56
CA ILE A 656 7.01 -15.10 -6.47
C ILE A 656 5.70 -15.01 -5.68
N SER A 657 4.77 -14.25 -6.26
CA SER A 657 3.50 -13.71 -5.81
C SER A 657 2.38 -14.76 -5.71
N ARG A 658 1.54 -14.68 -4.67
CA ARG A 658 0.25 -15.38 -4.53
C ARG A 658 -0.87 -14.62 -5.23
N SER A 659 -1.66 -15.32 -6.04
CA SER A 659 -3.05 -14.99 -6.33
C SER A 659 -3.95 -16.00 -5.60
N VAL A 660 -4.86 -15.52 -4.75
CA VAL A 660 -5.93 -16.35 -4.16
C VAL A 660 -7.25 -15.61 -4.33
N GLU A 661 -8.09 -16.13 -5.22
CA GLU A 661 -9.52 -15.84 -5.25
C GLU A 661 -10.21 -16.57 -4.09
N ASN A 662 -11.10 -15.85 -3.42
CA ASN A 662 -11.99 -16.42 -2.41
C ASN A 662 -13.02 -17.34 -3.06
N SER A 663 -12.77 -18.64 -3.03
CA SER A 663 -13.83 -19.66 -2.95
C SER A 663 -13.32 -20.88 -2.17
N THR A 664 -12.93 -20.64 -0.91
CA THR A 664 -12.19 -21.59 -0.07
C THR A 664 -13.00 -22.76 0.50
N THR A 665 -14.29 -22.88 0.18
CA THR A 665 -15.11 -24.01 0.65
C THR A 665 -15.50 -24.96 -0.49
N THR A 666 -15.59 -24.47 -1.72
CA THR A 666 -15.95 -25.27 -2.89
C THR A 666 -14.72 -25.95 -3.49
N MET A 667 -13.59 -25.23 -3.58
CA MET A 667 -12.32 -25.79 -4.07
C MET A 667 -11.73 -26.89 -3.16
N ALA A 668 -11.91 -26.80 -1.85
CA ALA A 668 -11.41 -27.81 -0.91
C ALA A 668 -12.13 -29.16 -1.03
N ASN A 669 -13.42 -29.16 -1.39
CA ASN A 669 -14.17 -30.40 -1.60
C ASN A 669 -13.93 -31.01 -2.99
N GLU A 670 -13.46 -30.23 -3.97
CA GLU A 670 -13.11 -30.73 -5.32
C GLU A 670 -11.62 -31.13 -5.48
N LEU A 671 -10.69 -30.51 -4.74
CA LEU A 671 -9.25 -30.83 -4.85
C LEU A 671 -8.77 -32.02 -4.02
N PHE A 672 -9.36 -32.31 -2.86
CA PHE A 672 -8.91 -33.43 -2.01
C PHE A 672 -8.97 -34.81 -2.71
N PRO A 673 -9.98 -35.11 -3.55
CA PRO A 673 -10.00 -36.31 -4.38
C PRO A 673 -8.94 -36.29 -5.50
N HIS A 674 -8.60 -35.11 -6.04
CA HIS A 674 -7.61 -34.98 -7.12
C HIS A 674 -6.16 -35.17 -6.62
N LEU A 675 -5.86 -34.73 -5.40
CA LEU A 675 -4.55 -34.96 -4.76
C LEU A 675 -4.36 -36.40 -4.26
N THR A 676 -5.44 -37.13 -3.97
CA THR A 676 -5.38 -38.52 -3.50
C THR A 676 -5.42 -39.56 -4.63
N GLY A 677 -5.65 -39.11 -5.87
CA GLY A 677 -5.86 -39.92 -7.07
C GLY A 677 -4.75 -39.91 -8.12
N MET A 678 -3.69 -39.10 -7.99
CA MET A 678 -2.57 -39.14 -8.93
C MET A 678 -1.60 -40.26 -8.54
N GLN A 679 -1.70 -41.38 -9.25
CA GLN A 679 -0.70 -42.43 -9.26
C GLN A 679 0.67 -41.84 -9.65
N GLY A 680 1.60 -41.79 -8.70
CA GLY A 680 2.98 -41.42 -8.95
C GLY A 680 3.74 -40.96 -7.70
N ARG A 681 3.79 -41.82 -6.67
CA ARG A 681 4.60 -41.74 -5.43
C ARG A 681 4.59 -40.43 -4.64
#